data_AF-A0A327Z580-F1
#
_entry.id   AF-A0A327Z580-F1
#
_cell.length_a   1.000
_cell.length_b   1.000
_cell.length_c   1.000
_cell.angle_alpha   90.00
_cell.angle_beta   90.00
_cell.angle_gamma   90.00
#
_symmetry.space_group_name_H-M   'P 1'
#
loop_
_entity.id
_entity.type
_entity.pdbx_description
1 polymer ?
#
loop_
_entity_poly.entity_id
_entity_poly.type
_entity_poly.pdbx_seq_one_letter_code
_entity_poly.pdbx_strand_id
1 'polypeptide(L)'
;MTVGASAAETVVLERVTEPDAEQVEPQQVAALWRWLPAAVGLAAFVVILLVTGTPVLDVLRYAGYVAYAVVLPGTLVYRLLRRTPHTLVEDLAFGAAVGLAMELVAWAVYSYLDLRSLIWTWPLLVVAVFAAVPRLRRHWSPSGYRIVPLGWSWAVTGVVVFFTGYIWATFFAQNPIMPTGEDTLQFIDLPYQLSLAGEAKNHFPMHLPQVAGEALPYHWFAFVHAAMISMIGHVDLSVVTMRLMVPGIGALIALVTAVAGWRITGRAWAGAAAAALFLVVGEFQFTEVFSTTLGVQVAWIVWPSLSMTYSWALLVALVAVIGDALRRKDDDSPVPRLGLPGAFALAAILAFASSAAKASSLPVTLAGLALAGVMVLVTTRRIPWTLVGMGVVVALAQLFCTAVIFRFQSYGLGVHPFGGLIPLWNDPEGERSFLAQGTVIAGVSIAWILSMQIRLAGIIPLAWVKRGRLEPVQWFLLGGALAGPALFMLLGTFNASWFYRASLPFGLILSAWGFALVWDRAKLSRRAVVVLGAGALVFAEAVLIAVLLFAPRQPRGESYSGVLPILWWAGVLSALALVIGFAWRPAARRWPGLAGRGGVVLLAAILLTGTPGLIMEARRSQLSPNGGGNTTVPMPESRVEAARWVRANSDPNDIIATNVHCSHDVPLAKCRDARSFWLSAYSERSVLVEGWTFAPRLAGVPDARWKFWDEKKLAFNDNAIYKPSAKALDRMRDRYHVRYLVVDRRLRAEGTKLSQLATLRFDNGRMAVYELR
;
A
#
# COMPACT_ATOMS: atom_id res chain seq x y z
N MET A 1 51.25 75.30 21.55
CA MET A 1 52.37 75.28 20.60
C MET A 1 53.33 74.21 21.06
N THR A 2 53.35 73.05 20.43
CA THR A 2 54.42 72.06 20.62
C THR A 2 54.52 71.21 19.38
N VAL A 3 55.54 71.54 18.59
CA VAL A 3 56.16 70.70 17.56
C VAL A 3 56.93 69.60 18.28
N GLY A 4 56.89 68.38 17.74
CA GLY A 4 57.53 67.20 18.31
C GLY A 4 58.98 66.98 17.89
N ALA A 5 59.56 65.87 18.39
CA ALA A 5 60.29 64.83 17.64
C ALA A 5 61.23 64.03 18.57
N SER A 6 61.20 62.69 18.45
CA SER A 6 62.28 61.70 18.63
C SER A 6 61.63 60.32 18.86
N ALA A 7 61.45 59.48 17.84
CA ALA A 7 62.38 58.46 17.32
C ALA A 7 62.56 57.24 18.24
N ALA A 8 62.06 56.08 17.81
CA ALA A 8 62.57 54.74 18.15
C ALA A 8 62.02 53.67 17.17
N GLU A 9 62.87 52.69 16.89
CA GLU A 9 62.90 51.78 15.75
C GLU A 9 61.79 50.73 15.63
N THR A 10 61.56 50.37 14.37
CA THR A 10 60.79 49.25 13.82
C THR A 10 61.36 47.87 14.18
N VAL A 11 60.52 46.99 14.73
CA VAL A 11 60.67 45.53 14.66
C VAL A 11 59.51 44.98 13.84
N VAL A 12 59.86 44.32 12.72
CA VAL A 12 58.93 43.63 11.82
C VAL A 12 58.57 42.27 12.43
N LEU A 13 57.29 42.07 12.75
CA LEU A 13 56.70 40.76 13.02
C LEU A 13 55.61 40.52 11.97
N GLU A 14 55.93 39.63 11.04
CA GLU A 14 55.08 39.14 9.98
C GLU A 14 53.88 38.38 10.60
N ARG A 15 52.68 38.95 10.51
CA ARG A 15 51.44 38.24 10.86
C ARG A 15 51.05 37.34 9.70
N VAL A 16 51.12 36.04 9.93
CA VAL A 16 50.44 35.00 9.17
C VAL A 16 48.95 35.36 9.08
N THR A 17 48.46 35.57 7.86
CA THR A 17 47.03 35.67 7.56
C THR A 17 46.39 34.29 7.73
N GLU A 18 45.55 34.12 8.75
CA GLU A 18 44.58 33.02 8.78
C GLU A 18 43.61 33.18 7.60
N PRO A 19 43.25 32.09 6.89
CA PRO A 19 42.30 32.16 5.80
C PRO A 19 40.92 32.50 6.35
N ASP A 20 40.23 33.44 5.70
CA ASP A 20 38.84 33.82 5.97
C ASP A 20 37.95 32.59 6.14
N ALA A 21 37.63 32.27 7.40
CA ALA A 21 36.57 31.34 7.73
C ALA A 21 35.25 32.01 7.30
N GLU A 22 34.83 31.68 6.08
CA GLU A 22 33.57 32.06 5.46
C GLU A 22 32.43 31.93 6.49
N GLN A 23 32.02 33.05 7.08
CA GLN A 23 30.99 33.10 8.11
C GLN A 23 29.65 32.76 7.45
N VAL A 24 29.28 31.48 7.49
CA VAL A 24 27.97 31.00 7.04
C VAL A 24 26.89 31.78 7.80
N GLU A 25 26.13 32.61 7.09
CA GLU A 25 25.10 33.46 7.69
C GLU A 25 24.08 32.63 8.50
N PRO A 26 23.58 33.13 9.65
CA PRO A 26 22.59 32.43 10.49
C PRO A 26 21.33 31.95 9.73
N GLN A 27 20.97 32.61 8.62
CA GLN A 27 19.85 32.22 7.76
C GLN A 27 20.13 30.96 6.92
N GLN A 28 21.38 30.76 6.48
CA GLN A 28 21.79 29.58 5.71
C GLN A 28 21.85 28.33 6.59
N VAL A 29 22.36 28.47 7.82
CA VAL A 29 22.33 27.40 8.83
C VAL A 29 20.87 26.99 9.12
N ALA A 30 19.97 27.95 9.31
CA ALA A 30 18.55 27.69 9.51
C ALA A 30 17.85 27.03 8.30
N ALA A 31 18.35 27.25 7.08
CA ALA A 31 17.85 26.59 5.87
C ALA A 31 18.29 25.13 5.79
N LEU A 32 19.55 24.81 6.13
CA LEU A 32 20.07 23.44 6.15
C LEU A 32 19.33 22.54 7.14
N TRP A 33 19.06 23.04 8.35
CA TRP A 33 18.31 22.30 9.39
C TRP A 33 16.88 21.91 8.95
N ARG A 34 16.29 22.62 7.98
CA ARG A 34 14.94 22.32 7.47
C ARG A 34 14.91 21.15 6.51
N TRP A 35 16.01 20.89 5.81
CA TRP A 35 16.13 19.77 4.87
C TRP A 35 16.65 18.50 5.53
N LEU A 36 17.27 18.61 6.71
CA LEU A 36 17.82 17.49 7.45
C LEU A 36 16.83 16.31 7.64
N PRO A 37 15.54 16.51 8.01
CA PRO A 37 14.61 15.39 8.13
C PRO A 37 14.43 14.63 6.81
N ALA A 38 14.25 15.36 5.70
CA ALA A 38 14.11 14.74 4.38
C ALA A 38 15.38 13.99 3.96
N ALA A 39 16.56 14.58 4.21
CA ALA A 39 17.84 13.94 3.93
C ALA A 39 18.03 12.66 4.75
N VAL A 40 17.68 12.66 6.05
CA VAL A 40 17.74 11.46 6.90
C VAL A 40 16.77 10.39 6.44
N GLY A 41 15.53 10.76 6.11
CA GLY A 41 14.53 9.83 5.59
C GLY A 41 14.99 9.16 4.29
N LEU A 42 15.52 9.95 3.35
CA LEU A 42 16.08 9.45 2.09
C LEU A 42 17.31 8.57 2.32
N ALA A 43 18.23 8.98 3.20
CA ALA A 43 19.42 8.21 3.52
C ALA A 43 19.06 6.85 4.12
N ALA A 44 18.16 6.81 5.11
CA ALA A 44 17.70 5.55 5.71
C ALA A 44 17.04 4.63 4.68
N PHE A 45 16.21 5.19 3.79
CA PHE A 45 15.58 4.46 2.70
C PHE A 45 16.62 3.83 1.76
N VAL A 46 17.60 4.61 1.30
CA VAL A 46 18.67 4.14 0.42
C VAL A 46 19.53 3.09 1.11
N VAL A 47 19.95 3.32 2.35
CA VAL A 47 20.76 2.38 3.13
C VAL A 47 20.07 1.02 3.24
N ILE A 48 18.78 0.99 3.55
CA ILE A 48 18.01 -0.26 3.64
C ILE A 48 18.00 -1.01 2.30
N LEU A 49 17.80 -0.31 1.18
CA LEU A 49 17.83 -0.93 -0.15
C LEU A 49 19.21 -1.51 -0.49
N LEU A 50 20.28 -0.79 -0.19
CA LEU A 50 21.64 -1.23 -0.47
C LEU A 50 22.05 -2.43 0.39
N VAL A 51 21.74 -2.40 1.70
CA VAL A 51 22.02 -3.51 2.63
C VAL A 51 21.26 -4.79 2.25
N THR A 52 20.14 -4.67 1.52
CA THR A 52 19.34 -5.81 1.05
C THR A 52 19.68 -6.27 -0.36
N GLY A 53 20.84 -5.86 -0.87
CA GLY A 53 21.39 -6.31 -2.15
C GLY A 53 20.77 -5.63 -3.37
N THR A 54 20.07 -4.51 -3.21
CA THR A 54 19.54 -3.76 -4.36
C THR A 54 20.70 -3.05 -5.08
N PRO A 55 20.90 -3.26 -6.40
CA PRO A 55 21.98 -2.61 -7.13
C PRO A 55 21.88 -1.07 -7.06
N VAL A 56 23.01 -0.39 -6.81
CA VAL A 56 23.09 1.09 -6.72
C VAL A 56 22.50 1.75 -7.96
N LEU A 57 22.82 1.20 -9.15
CA LEU A 57 22.33 1.73 -10.42
C LEU A 57 20.80 1.64 -10.53
N ASP A 58 20.19 0.58 -10.01
CA ASP A 58 18.73 0.43 -10.02
C ASP A 58 18.06 1.40 -9.05
N VAL A 59 18.68 1.68 -7.90
CA VAL A 59 18.21 2.73 -6.97
C VAL A 59 18.25 4.10 -7.64
N LEU A 60 19.35 4.44 -8.34
CA LEU A 60 19.49 5.71 -9.05
C LEU A 60 18.51 5.82 -10.23
N ARG A 61 18.35 4.76 -11.02
CA ARG A 61 17.38 4.68 -12.11
C ARG A 61 15.95 4.86 -11.62
N TYR A 62 15.60 4.20 -10.52
CA TYR A 62 14.30 4.36 -9.88
C TYR A 62 14.07 5.77 -9.36
N ALA A 63 15.06 6.37 -8.68
CA ALA A 63 14.97 7.76 -8.23
C ALA A 63 14.80 8.73 -9.40
N GLY A 64 15.55 8.53 -10.49
CA GLY A 64 15.43 9.28 -11.74
C GLY A 64 14.03 9.13 -12.35
N TYR A 65 13.53 7.90 -12.44
CA TYR A 65 12.16 7.60 -12.89
C TYR A 65 11.10 8.33 -12.06
N VAL A 66 11.16 8.22 -10.73
CA VAL A 66 10.18 8.87 -9.83
C VAL A 66 10.23 10.39 -10.01
N ALA A 67 11.41 10.99 -10.06
CA ALA A 67 11.54 12.44 -10.24
C ALA A 67 11.01 12.90 -11.61
N TYR A 68 11.40 12.19 -12.68
CA TYR A 68 11.15 12.58 -14.06
C TYR A 68 9.74 12.24 -14.54
N ALA A 69 9.30 11.00 -14.37
CA ALA A 69 8.03 10.50 -14.89
C ALA A 69 6.87 10.72 -13.91
N VAL A 70 7.09 10.69 -12.60
CA VAL A 70 5.98 10.77 -11.63
C VAL A 70 5.85 12.18 -11.05
N VAL A 71 6.87 12.64 -10.31
CA VAL A 71 6.80 13.86 -9.50
C VAL A 71 6.74 15.10 -10.37
N LEU A 72 7.64 15.27 -11.34
CA LEU A 72 7.73 16.49 -12.14
C LEU A 72 6.43 16.81 -12.92
N PRO A 73 5.94 15.97 -13.85
CA PRO A 73 4.74 16.27 -14.61
C PRO A 73 3.50 16.35 -13.70
N GLY A 74 3.41 15.47 -12.71
CA GLY A 74 2.32 15.45 -11.75
C GLY A 74 2.23 16.72 -10.90
N THR A 75 3.36 17.22 -10.39
CA THR A 75 3.43 18.48 -9.64
C THR A 75 3.07 19.67 -10.52
N LEU A 76 3.49 19.73 -11.79
CA LEU A 76 3.10 20.81 -12.70
C LEU A 76 1.59 20.85 -12.92
N VAL A 77 0.96 19.69 -13.18
CA VAL A 77 -0.49 19.60 -13.35
C VAL A 77 -1.24 19.87 -12.05
N TYR A 78 -0.77 19.36 -10.92
CA TYR A 78 -1.35 19.70 -9.62
C TYR A 78 -1.27 21.21 -9.33
N ARG A 79 -0.14 21.86 -9.63
CA ARG A 79 0.04 23.31 -9.49
C ARG A 79 -0.84 24.13 -10.41
N LEU A 80 -1.19 23.60 -11.58
CA LEU A 80 -2.16 24.20 -12.50
C LEU A 80 -3.59 24.12 -11.94
N LEU A 81 -3.95 22.98 -11.36
CA LEU A 81 -5.30 22.73 -10.85
C LEU A 81 -5.53 23.34 -9.47
N ARG A 82 -4.49 23.44 -8.64
CA ARG A 82 -4.59 24.11 -7.33
C ARG A 82 -4.62 25.63 -7.52
N ARG A 83 -5.58 26.29 -6.89
CA ARG A 83 -5.73 27.76 -6.97
C ARG A 83 -4.59 28.51 -6.28
N THR A 84 -4.27 28.12 -5.04
CA THR A 84 -3.32 28.86 -4.19
C THR A 84 -2.27 27.91 -3.60
N PRO A 85 -0.97 28.28 -3.60
CA PRO A 85 0.09 27.50 -2.94
C PRO A 85 -0.16 27.34 -1.45
N HIS A 86 0.21 26.18 -0.89
CA HIS A 86 0.23 25.95 0.55
C HIS A 86 1.63 25.59 1.04
N THR A 87 2.14 24.40 0.72
CA THR A 87 3.51 23.98 1.05
C THR A 87 4.14 23.25 -0.13
N LEU A 88 5.48 23.23 -0.20
CA LEU A 88 6.19 22.49 -1.25
C LEU A 88 5.92 20.97 -1.14
N VAL A 89 5.90 20.43 0.08
CA VAL A 89 5.65 18.99 0.30
C VAL A 89 4.26 18.58 -0.17
N GLU A 90 3.25 19.44 -0.05
CA GLU A 90 1.92 19.18 -0.61
C GLU A 90 1.96 19.11 -2.14
N ASP A 91 2.64 20.04 -2.77
CA ASP A 91 2.81 20.06 -4.24
C ASP A 91 3.50 18.81 -4.77
N LEU A 92 4.50 18.31 -4.04
CA LEU A 92 5.25 17.11 -4.41
C LEU A 92 4.43 15.84 -4.12
N ALA A 93 3.75 15.76 -2.97
CA ALA A 93 2.98 14.58 -2.58
C ALA A 93 1.72 14.40 -3.41
N PHE A 94 0.89 15.44 -3.55
CA PHE A 94 -0.29 15.37 -4.43
C PHE A 94 0.10 15.43 -5.90
N GLY A 95 1.19 16.11 -6.23
CA GLY A 95 1.80 16.04 -7.56
C GLY A 95 2.16 14.61 -7.93
N ALA A 96 2.86 13.87 -7.08
CA ALA A 96 3.18 12.47 -7.32
C ALA A 96 1.91 11.60 -7.51
N ALA A 97 0.86 11.79 -6.69
CA ALA A 97 -0.41 11.09 -6.87
C ALA A 97 -1.08 11.40 -8.23
N VAL A 98 -1.03 12.66 -8.68
CA VAL A 98 -1.50 13.05 -10.02
C VAL A 98 -0.61 12.44 -11.12
N GLY A 99 0.70 12.44 -10.92
CA GLY A 99 1.68 11.83 -11.83
C GLY A 99 1.42 10.34 -12.05
N LEU A 100 1.20 9.59 -10.96
CA LEU A 100 0.80 8.18 -11.01
C LEU A 100 -0.48 7.95 -11.82
N ALA A 101 -1.45 8.87 -11.76
CA ALA A 101 -2.67 8.79 -12.56
C ALA A 101 -2.43 9.12 -14.05
N MET A 102 -1.60 10.14 -14.33
CA MET A 102 -1.25 10.56 -15.69
C MET A 102 -0.40 9.53 -16.43
N GLU A 103 0.55 8.91 -15.73
CA GLU A 103 1.43 7.87 -16.24
C GLU A 103 0.64 6.74 -16.91
N LEU A 104 -0.50 6.37 -16.34
CA LEU A 104 -1.37 5.39 -16.96
C LEU A 104 -1.98 5.89 -18.27
N VAL A 105 -2.50 7.11 -18.31
CA VAL A 105 -3.06 7.65 -19.55
C VAL A 105 -2.00 7.64 -20.63
N ALA A 106 -0.75 8.01 -20.28
CA ALA A 106 0.39 7.88 -21.18
C ALA A 106 0.62 6.42 -21.59
N TRP A 107 0.67 5.47 -20.65
CA TRP A 107 0.83 4.05 -20.97
C TRP A 107 -0.24 3.53 -21.91
N ALA A 108 -1.51 3.84 -21.67
CA ALA A 108 -2.61 3.39 -22.51
C ALA A 108 -2.53 3.98 -23.93
N VAL A 109 -2.23 5.28 -24.06
CA VAL A 109 -2.09 5.94 -25.37
C VAL A 109 -0.89 5.39 -26.14
N TYR A 110 0.28 5.31 -25.52
CA TYR A 110 1.49 4.79 -26.16
C TYR A 110 1.35 3.31 -26.50
N SER A 111 0.67 2.52 -25.66
CA SER A 111 0.43 1.10 -25.93
C SER A 111 -0.56 0.88 -27.05
N TYR A 112 -1.63 1.67 -27.12
CA TYR A 112 -2.61 1.61 -28.21
C TYR A 112 -2.00 2.00 -29.56
N LEU A 113 -1.11 3.00 -29.57
CA LEU A 113 -0.41 3.46 -30.78
C LEU A 113 0.82 2.60 -31.14
N ASP A 114 1.11 1.56 -30.35
CA ASP A 114 2.31 0.72 -30.46
C ASP A 114 3.64 1.50 -30.42
N LEU A 115 3.66 2.61 -29.65
CA LEU A 115 4.82 3.48 -29.45
C LEU A 115 5.53 3.22 -28.11
N ARG A 116 5.36 2.05 -27.48
CA ARG A 116 5.90 1.75 -26.14
C ARG A 116 7.41 2.00 -26.01
N SER A 117 8.18 1.83 -27.08
CA SER A 117 9.63 2.15 -27.10
C SER A 117 9.95 3.65 -26.87
N LEU A 118 9.00 4.54 -27.18
CA LEU A 118 9.11 6.00 -26.99
C LEU A 118 8.42 6.49 -25.73
N ILE A 119 7.93 5.59 -24.87
CA ILE A 119 7.12 5.97 -23.71
C ILE A 119 7.85 6.91 -22.75
N TRP A 120 9.19 6.83 -22.68
CA TRP A 120 10.01 7.76 -21.91
C TRP A 120 9.83 9.24 -22.30
N THR A 121 9.25 9.56 -23.47
CA THR A 121 9.00 10.93 -23.93
C THR A 121 7.73 11.57 -23.37
N TRP A 122 6.81 10.80 -22.77
CA TRP A 122 5.54 11.35 -22.29
C TRP A 122 5.71 12.49 -21.24
N PRO A 123 6.68 12.43 -20.29
CA PRO A 123 6.88 13.53 -19.35
C PRO A 123 7.40 14.79 -20.05
N LEU A 124 8.21 14.63 -21.12
CA LEU A 124 8.67 15.77 -21.93
C LEU A 124 7.51 16.49 -22.59
N LEU A 125 6.47 15.79 -23.02
CA LEU A 125 5.30 16.43 -23.61
C LEU A 125 4.64 17.39 -22.61
N VAL A 126 4.50 16.98 -21.35
CA VAL A 126 3.96 17.84 -20.28
C VAL A 126 4.91 19.00 -19.99
N VAL A 127 6.21 18.71 -19.81
CA VAL A 127 7.23 19.72 -19.52
C VAL A 127 7.33 20.76 -20.64
N ALA A 128 7.34 20.33 -21.89
CA ALA A 128 7.40 21.19 -23.07
C ALA A 128 6.19 22.11 -23.16
N VAL A 129 4.98 21.63 -22.88
CA VAL A 129 3.78 22.47 -22.84
C VAL A 129 3.89 23.53 -21.74
N PHE A 130 4.35 23.17 -20.54
CA PHE A 130 4.54 24.11 -19.43
C PHE A 130 5.68 25.11 -19.66
N ALA A 131 6.70 24.74 -20.43
CA ALA A 131 7.79 25.63 -20.82
C ALA A 131 7.41 26.55 -21.99
N ALA A 132 6.67 26.05 -22.97
CA ALA A 132 6.31 26.79 -24.18
C ALA A 132 5.21 27.84 -23.91
N VAL A 133 4.19 27.50 -23.10
CA VAL A 133 3.04 28.38 -22.87
C VAL A 133 3.34 29.41 -21.76
N PRO A 134 3.39 30.73 -22.04
CA PRO A 134 3.80 31.74 -21.05
C PRO A 134 2.96 31.74 -19.76
N ARG A 135 1.65 31.50 -19.90
CA ARG A 135 0.72 31.42 -18.76
C ARG A 135 0.99 30.22 -17.85
N LEU A 136 1.62 29.16 -18.35
CA LEU A 136 1.94 27.96 -17.57
C LEU A 136 3.30 28.04 -16.89
N ARG A 137 4.21 28.90 -17.38
CA ARG A 137 5.56 29.08 -16.80
C ARG A 137 5.56 29.44 -15.32
N ARG A 138 4.53 30.15 -14.85
CA ARG A 138 4.33 30.50 -13.44
C ARG A 138 4.22 29.29 -12.49
N HIS A 139 3.90 28.11 -13.01
CA HIS A 139 3.77 26.89 -12.20
C HIS A 139 5.11 26.20 -11.93
N TRP A 140 6.22 26.63 -12.54
CA TRP A 140 7.56 26.10 -12.25
C TRP A 140 8.07 26.56 -10.89
N SER A 141 7.86 27.84 -10.56
CA SER A 141 8.33 28.45 -9.32
C SER A 141 7.21 29.25 -8.63
N PRO A 142 6.24 28.58 -7.99
CA PRO A 142 5.21 29.26 -7.20
C PRO A 142 5.84 29.98 -6.00
N SER A 143 5.34 31.18 -5.68
CA SER A 143 5.71 31.92 -4.47
C SER A 143 4.66 31.76 -3.36
N GLY A 144 4.97 32.18 -2.13
CA GLY A 144 4.00 32.20 -1.03
C GLY A 144 3.80 30.87 -0.31
N TYR A 145 4.77 29.95 -0.38
CA TYR A 145 4.73 28.74 0.43
C TYR A 145 4.84 29.05 1.93
N ARG A 146 4.01 28.37 2.71
CA ARG A 146 4.13 28.31 4.15
C ARG A 146 5.32 27.43 4.54
N ILE A 147 6.08 27.87 5.54
CA ILE A 147 7.17 27.09 6.12
C ILE A 147 6.58 25.89 6.87
N VAL A 148 7.10 24.70 6.54
CA VAL A 148 6.70 23.45 7.20
C VAL A 148 7.30 23.38 8.61
N PRO A 149 6.51 23.10 9.65
CA PRO A 149 7.05 22.94 11.01
C PRO A 149 8.09 21.81 11.09
N LEU A 150 9.20 22.06 11.80
CA LEU A 150 10.29 21.08 11.91
C LEU A 150 9.84 19.79 12.61
N GLY A 151 9.03 19.90 13.68
CA GLY A 151 8.46 18.74 14.37
C GLY A 151 7.54 17.89 13.50
N TRP A 152 6.83 18.51 12.55
CA TRP A 152 6.05 17.77 11.55
C TRP A 152 6.96 16.99 10.61
N SER A 153 8.01 17.65 10.11
CA SER A 153 8.97 17.04 9.18
C SER A 153 9.67 15.83 9.81
N TRP A 154 10.10 15.94 11.06
CA TRP A 154 10.68 14.82 11.80
C TRP A 154 9.68 13.71 12.11
N ALA A 155 8.44 14.05 12.46
CA ALA A 155 7.42 13.03 12.71
C ALA A 155 7.12 12.22 11.45
N VAL A 156 6.92 12.87 10.30
CA VAL A 156 6.67 12.19 9.02
C VAL A 156 7.90 11.41 8.56
N THR A 157 9.10 11.96 8.74
CA THR A 157 10.36 11.23 8.50
C THR A 157 10.44 9.97 9.35
N GLY A 158 10.12 10.06 10.65
CA GLY A 158 10.07 8.92 11.55
C GLY A 158 9.09 7.84 11.09
N VAL A 159 7.92 8.22 10.56
CA VAL A 159 6.96 7.29 9.97
C VAL A 159 7.55 6.57 8.75
N VAL A 160 8.20 7.30 7.83
CA VAL A 160 8.83 6.71 6.63
C VAL A 160 9.97 5.77 7.01
N VAL A 161 10.85 6.18 7.94
CA VAL A 161 11.97 5.37 8.42
C VAL A 161 11.47 4.10 9.11
N PHE A 162 10.50 4.23 10.02
CA PHE A 162 9.90 3.10 10.71
C PHE A 162 9.27 2.12 9.72
N PHE A 163 8.43 2.61 8.80
CA PHE A 163 7.73 1.76 7.84
C PHE A 163 8.72 1.04 6.91
N THR A 164 9.76 1.74 6.44
CA THR A 164 10.81 1.12 5.61
C THR A 164 11.62 0.08 6.38
N GLY A 165 11.94 0.35 7.65
CA GLY A 165 12.58 -0.62 8.55
C GLY A 165 11.70 -1.83 8.85
N TYR A 166 10.39 -1.63 8.96
CA TYR A 166 9.42 -2.72 9.07
C TYR A 166 9.37 -3.58 7.80
N ILE A 167 9.37 -2.97 6.60
CA ILE A 167 9.45 -3.72 5.33
C ILE A 167 10.75 -4.52 5.26
N TRP A 168 11.87 -3.93 5.68
CA TRP A 168 13.14 -4.64 5.75
C TRP A 168 13.03 -5.92 6.60
N ALA A 169 12.50 -5.78 7.82
CA ALA A 169 12.42 -6.89 8.77
C ALA A 169 11.42 -7.98 8.35
N THR A 170 10.32 -7.59 7.72
CA THR A 170 9.24 -8.51 7.33
C THR A 170 9.42 -9.16 5.96
N PHE A 171 10.09 -8.46 5.04
CA PHE A 171 10.11 -8.85 3.63
C PHE A 171 11.51 -8.89 3.04
N PHE A 172 12.24 -7.76 2.99
CA PHE A 172 13.50 -7.69 2.22
C PHE A 172 14.61 -8.58 2.78
N ALA A 173 14.73 -8.67 4.10
CA ALA A 173 15.73 -9.52 4.74
C ALA A 173 15.44 -11.02 4.55
N GLN A 174 14.19 -11.39 4.26
CA GLN A 174 13.74 -12.78 4.17
C GLN A 174 13.57 -13.27 2.72
N ASN A 175 13.42 -12.36 1.76
CA ASN A 175 13.14 -12.70 0.36
C ASN A 175 14.24 -12.12 -0.54
N PRO A 176 15.10 -12.95 -1.16
CA PRO A 176 16.06 -12.45 -2.13
C PRO A 176 15.33 -11.92 -3.38
N ILE A 177 15.99 -11.04 -4.14
CA ILE A 177 15.40 -10.45 -5.37
C ILE A 177 15.07 -11.54 -6.38
N MET A 178 16.00 -12.48 -6.53
CA MET A 178 15.88 -13.71 -7.31
C MET A 178 16.18 -14.87 -6.36
N PRO A 179 15.61 -16.07 -6.58
CA PRO A 179 15.98 -17.23 -5.78
C PRO A 179 17.48 -17.51 -5.83
N THR A 180 18.02 -17.95 -4.69
CA THR A 180 19.46 -18.18 -4.50
C THR A 180 19.77 -19.65 -4.16
N GLY A 181 18.78 -20.54 -4.27
CA GLY A 181 18.91 -21.96 -3.97
C GLY A 181 17.65 -22.76 -4.30
N GLU A 182 17.78 -24.08 -4.32
CA GLU A 182 16.70 -25.02 -4.68
C GLU A 182 15.56 -25.12 -3.66
N ASP A 183 15.82 -24.72 -2.41
CA ASP A 183 14.87 -24.71 -1.30
C ASP A 183 14.22 -23.34 -1.08
N THR A 184 14.51 -22.35 -1.95
CA THR A 184 13.92 -21.02 -1.85
C THR A 184 12.39 -21.10 -1.90
N LEU A 185 11.74 -20.42 -0.94
CA LEU A 185 10.29 -20.29 -0.87
C LEU A 185 9.88 -18.85 -1.16
N GLN A 186 8.79 -18.67 -1.88
CA GLN A 186 8.25 -17.35 -2.22
C GLN A 186 6.77 -17.25 -1.90
N PHE A 187 6.29 -16.08 -1.49
CA PHE A 187 4.85 -15.85 -1.33
C PHE A 187 4.12 -16.09 -2.66
N ILE A 188 3.03 -16.85 -2.61
CA ILE A 188 2.38 -17.43 -3.79
C ILE A 188 1.85 -16.40 -4.81
N ASP A 189 1.42 -15.22 -4.37
CA ASP A 189 0.89 -14.20 -5.30
C ASP A 189 1.99 -13.27 -5.85
N LEU A 190 3.25 -13.36 -5.38
CA LEU A 190 4.32 -12.51 -5.93
C LEU A 190 4.60 -12.82 -7.41
N PRO A 191 4.77 -14.08 -7.83
CA PRO A 191 4.97 -14.39 -9.25
C PRO A 191 3.72 -14.01 -10.08
N TYR A 192 2.51 -14.17 -9.53
CA TYR A 192 1.30 -13.67 -10.20
C TYR A 192 1.39 -12.17 -10.48
N GLN A 193 1.71 -11.36 -9.48
CA GLN A 193 1.83 -9.91 -9.62
C GLN A 193 2.96 -9.52 -10.59
N LEU A 194 4.09 -10.23 -10.55
CA LEU A 194 5.20 -10.04 -11.48
C LEU A 194 4.81 -10.37 -12.94
N SER A 195 4.06 -11.44 -13.15
CA SER A 195 3.59 -11.83 -14.49
C SER A 195 2.68 -10.78 -15.11
N LEU A 196 1.80 -10.15 -14.31
CA LEU A 196 0.92 -9.08 -14.80
C LEU A 196 1.70 -7.81 -15.14
N ALA A 197 2.80 -7.54 -14.44
CA ALA A 197 3.70 -6.44 -14.80
C ALA A 197 4.47 -6.74 -16.10
N GLY A 198 4.89 -8.00 -16.29
CA GLY A 198 5.47 -8.48 -17.56
C GLY A 198 4.49 -8.34 -18.72
N GLU A 199 3.23 -8.69 -18.52
CA GLU A 199 2.17 -8.50 -19.50
C GLU A 199 1.93 -7.03 -19.84
N ALA A 200 1.82 -6.17 -18.82
CA ALA A 200 1.64 -4.72 -19.02
C ALA A 200 2.82 -4.07 -19.76
N LYS A 201 4.03 -4.63 -19.62
CA LYS A 201 5.23 -4.16 -20.31
C LYS A 201 5.21 -4.53 -21.81
N ASN A 202 4.68 -5.69 -22.15
CA ASN A 202 4.83 -6.28 -23.48
C ASN A 202 3.57 -6.19 -24.34
N HIS A 203 2.37 -6.24 -23.76
CA HIS A 203 1.11 -6.44 -24.49
C HIS A 203 0.04 -5.41 -24.16
N PHE A 204 -0.79 -5.09 -25.16
CA PHE A 204 -2.00 -4.30 -25.01
C PHE A 204 -3.07 -4.75 -26.03
N PRO A 205 -4.32 -5.00 -25.62
CA PRO A 205 -4.82 -5.03 -24.25
C PRO A 205 -4.18 -6.18 -23.44
N MET A 206 -4.16 -6.06 -22.11
CA MET A 206 -3.60 -7.09 -21.24
C MET A 206 -4.48 -8.35 -21.20
N HIS A 207 -3.83 -9.52 -21.22
CA HIS A 207 -4.44 -10.84 -21.03
C HIS A 207 -3.99 -11.45 -19.71
N LEU A 208 -4.55 -12.61 -19.37
CA LEU A 208 -4.05 -13.42 -18.25
C LEU A 208 -2.83 -14.23 -18.73
N PRO A 209 -1.61 -13.94 -18.26
CA PRO A 209 -0.39 -14.54 -18.82
C PRO A 209 -0.30 -16.05 -18.58
N GLN A 210 -1.01 -16.56 -17.57
CA GLN A 210 -1.00 -17.97 -17.20
C GLN A 210 -1.78 -18.87 -18.15
N VAL A 211 -2.68 -18.28 -18.95
CA VAL A 211 -3.54 -19.02 -19.87
C VAL A 211 -3.71 -18.23 -21.16
N ALA A 212 -2.91 -18.57 -22.17
CA ALA A 212 -2.95 -17.91 -23.47
C ALA A 212 -4.38 -17.83 -24.04
N GLY A 213 -4.78 -16.62 -24.43
CA GLY A 213 -6.11 -16.29 -24.96
C GLY A 213 -7.18 -15.95 -23.92
N GLU A 214 -6.89 -16.00 -22.63
CA GLU A 214 -7.83 -15.60 -21.58
C GLU A 214 -7.74 -14.09 -21.29
N ALA A 215 -8.88 -13.41 -21.27
CA ALA A 215 -8.93 -11.97 -20.98
C ALA A 215 -8.68 -11.66 -19.49
N LEU A 216 -8.21 -10.45 -19.20
CA LEU A 216 -7.96 -9.97 -17.83
C LEU A 216 -8.84 -8.76 -17.46
N PRO A 217 -10.15 -8.94 -17.20
CA PRO A 217 -11.04 -7.89 -16.66
C PRO A 217 -10.73 -7.53 -15.20
N TYR A 218 -9.48 -7.20 -14.86
CA TYR A 218 -8.97 -7.03 -13.49
C TYR A 218 -8.53 -5.58 -13.20
N HIS A 219 -8.20 -5.28 -11.94
CA HIS A 219 -7.59 -4.00 -11.56
C HIS A 219 -6.06 -4.07 -11.74
N TRP A 220 -5.54 -3.54 -12.85
CA TRP A 220 -4.15 -3.78 -13.28
C TRP A 220 -3.21 -2.57 -13.22
N PHE A 221 -3.65 -1.41 -12.72
CA PHE A 221 -2.86 -0.17 -12.78
C PHE A 221 -1.52 -0.25 -12.03
N ALA A 222 -1.49 -0.94 -10.90
CA ALA A 222 -0.25 -1.12 -10.14
C ALA A 222 0.80 -1.91 -10.94
N PHE A 223 0.36 -2.83 -11.80
CA PHE A 223 1.25 -3.62 -12.67
C PHE A 223 1.74 -2.79 -13.85
N VAL A 224 0.91 -1.87 -14.36
CA VAL A 224 1.36 -0.85 -15.33
C VAL A 224 2.42 0.05 -14.71
N HIS A 225 2.26 0.47 -13.46
CA HIS A 225 3.30 1.25 -12.80
C HIS A 225 4.62 0.48 -12.68
N ALA A 226 4.57 -0.80 -12.30
CA ALA A 226 5.76 -1.66 -12.30
C ALA A 226 6.39 -1.78 -13.70
N ALA A 227 5.56 -1.95 -14.74
CA ALA A 227 6.01 -1.98 -16.13
C ALA A 227 6.67 -0.66 -16.57
N MET A 228 6.10 0.48 -16.19
CA MET A 228 6.61 1.81 -16.52
C MET A 228 7.96 2.11 -15.85
N ILE A 229 8.14 1.68 -14.58
CA ILE A 229 9.45 1.70 -13.92
C ILE A 229 10.46 0.89 -14.75
N SER A 230 10.08 -0.28 -15.25
CA SER A 230 10.97 -1.10 -16.08
C SER A 230 11.26 -0.49 -17.45
N MET A 231 10.26 0.06 -18.13
CA MET A 231 10.39 0.61 -19.49
C MET A 231 11.15 1.93 -19.54
N ILE A 232 10.88 2.85 -18.60
CA ILE A 232 11.52 4.18 -18.56
C ILE A 232 12.78 4.15 -17.70
N GLY A 233 12.72 3.49 -16.54
CA GLY A 233 13.85 3.39 -15.62
C GLY A 233 14.89 2.33 -16.01
N HIS A 234 14.58 1.42 -16.93
CA HIS A 234 15.44 0.28 -17.28
C HIS A 234 15.84 -0.57 -16.06
N VAL A 235 14.90 -0.76 -15.14
CA VAL A 235 15.07 -1.62 -13.94
C VAL A 235 14.37 -2.97 -14.18
N ASP A 236 14.99 -4.07 -13.77
CA ASP A 236 14.37 -5.40 -13.91
C ASP A 236 13.11 -5.52 -13.03
N LEU A 237 12.05 -6.14 -13.55
CA LEU A 237 10.77 -6.24 -12.85
C LEU A 237 10.85 -7.00 -11.51
N SER A 238 11.82 -7.93 -11.37
CA SER A 238 12.09 -8.58 -10.10
C SER A 238 12.57 -7.57 -9.05
N VAL A 239 13.50 -6.68 -9.39
CA VAL A 239 13.99 -5.61 -8.50
C VAL A 239 12.87 -4.63 -8.17
N VAL A 240 12.05 -4.25 -9.16
CA VAL A 240 10.91 -3.34 -8.96
C VAL A 240 9.94 -3.89 -7.91
N THR A 241 9.49 -5.13 -8.11
CA THR A 241 8.49 -5.79 -7.25
C THR A 241 9.06 -6.14 -5.88
N MET A 242 10.31 -6.62 -5.82
CA MET A 242 10.91 -7.14 -4.57
C MET A 242 11.55 -6.07 -3.70
N ARG A 243 11.86 -4.88 -4.24
CA ARG A 243 12.66 -3.87 -3.52
C ARG A 243 12.13 -2.45 -3.63
N LEU A 244 11.68 -1.99 -4.79
CA LEU A 244 11.54 -0.54 -5.03
C LEU A 244 10.11 -0.01 -4.88
N MET A 245 9.13 -0.73 -5.44
CA MET A 245 7.77 -0.23 -5.58
C MET A 245 7.08 0.00 -4.23
N VAL A 246 7.11 -1.01 -3.36
CA VAL A 246 6.39 -0.97 -2.08
C VAL A 246 6.90 0.12 -1.13
N PRO A 247 8.21 0.23 -0.82
CA PRO A 247 8.66 1.25 0.10
C PRO A 247 8.54 2.65 -0.53
N GLY A 248 8.72 2.79 -1.86
CA GLY A 248 8.54 4.06 -2.54
C GLY A 248 7.10 4.58 -2.46
N ILE A 249 6.11 3.74 -2.79
CA ILE A 249 4.69 4.08 -2.63
C ILE A 249 4.33 4.22 -1.14
N GLY A 250 4.93 3.43 -0.25
CA GLY A 250 4.79 3.57 1.20
C GLY A 250 5.19 4.94 1.74
N ALA A 251 6.35 5.44 1.30
CA ALA A 251 6.80 6.79 1.62
C ALA A 251 5.82 7.84 1.07
N LEU A 252 5.32 7.63 -0.15
CA LEU A 252 4.29 8.49 -0.73
C LEU A 252 3.00 8.47 0.11
N ILE A 253 2.50 7.29 0.54
CA ILE A 253 1.32 7.14 1.41
C ILE A 253 1.51 7.94 2.70
N ALA A 254 2.67 7.84 3.34
CA ALA A 254 3.00 8.60 4.55
C ALA A 254 2.88 10.11 4.31
N LEU A 255 3.49 10.60 3.22
CA LEU A 255 3.48 12.01 2.83
C LEU A 255 2.07 12.50 2.48
N VAL A 256 1.35 11.80 1.60
CA VAL A 256 -0.01 12.21 1.20
C VAL A 256 -0.98 12.15 2.38
N THR A 257 -0.84 11.19 3.30
CA THR A 257 -1.67 11.12 4.51
C THR A 257 -1.38 12.28 5.45
N ALA A 258 -0.10 12.61 5.65
CA ALA A 258 0.29 13.73 6.49
C ALA A 258 -0.17 15.07 5.93
N VAL A 259 -0.07 15.24 4.60
CA VAL A 259 -0.58 16.42 3.89
C VAL A 259 -2.10 16.48 3.92
N ALA A 260 -2.78 15.36 3.63
CA ALA A 260 -4.25 15.26 3.63
C ALA A 260 -4.84 15.62 5.00
N GLY A 261 -4.29 15.02 6.07
CA GLY A 261 -4.71 15.32 7.43
C GLY A 261 -4.44 16.77 7.82
N TRP A 262 -3.31 17.37 7.42
CA TRP A 262 -3.09 18.80 7.64
C TRP A 262 -4.13 19.64 6.90
N ARG A 263 -4.33 19.40 5.60
CA ARG A 263 -5.25 20.16 4.76
C ARG A 263 -6.70 20.11 5.26
N ILE A 264 -7.20 18.93 5.61
CA ILE A 264 -8.58 18.75 6.07
C ILE A 264 -8.79 19.35 7.47
N THR A 265 -7.84 19.18 8.39
CA THR A 265 -8.01 19.57 9.81
C THR A 265 -7.53 20.98 10.13
N GLY A 266 -6.77 21.59 9.22
CA GLY A 266 -6.04 22.84 9.43
C GLY A 266 -4.80 22.71 10.33
N ARG A 267 -4.44 21.48 10.78
CA ARG A 267 -3.40 21.24 11.79
C ARG A 267 -2.31 20.30 11.26
N ALA A 268 -1.09 20.80 11.14
CA ALA A 268 0.05 20.02 10.64
C ALA A 268 0.22 18.71 11.41
N TRP A 269 0.28 18.79 12.73
CA TRP A 269 0.55 17.64 13.59
C TRP A 269 -0.56 16.58 13.53
N ALA A 270 -1.83 16.95 13.28
CA ALA A 270 -2.92 15.99 13.09
C ALA A 270 -2.69 15.15 11.82
N GLY A 271 -2.12 15.75 10.78
CA GLY A 271 -1.62 15.03 9.62
C GLY A 271 -0.53 14.01 9.96
N ALA A 272 0.50 14.42 10.70
CA ALA A 272 1.56 13.50 11.13
C ALA A 272 1.01 12.35 11.99
N ALA A 273 0.07 12.65 12.89
CA ALA A 273 -0.62 11.63 13.69
C ALA A 273 -1.44 10.66 12.82
N ALA A 274 -2.14 11.15 11.79
CA ALA A 274 -2.85 10.29 10.84
C ALA A 274 -1.89 9.33 10.10
N ALA A 275 -0.73 9.83 9.65
CA ALA A 275 0.29 9.01 9.01
C ALA A 275 0.87 7.95 9.97
N ALA A 276 1.14 8.31 11.23
CA ALA A 276 1.61 7.37 12.24
C ALA A 276 0.56 6.29 12.59
N LEU A 277 -0.71 6.69 12.75
CA LEU A 277 -1.81 5.74 12.96
C LEU A 277 -1.99 4.78 11.78
N PHE A 278 -1.58 5.20 10.58
CA PHE A 278 -1.71 4.40 9.36
C PHE A 278 -0.57 3.41 9.16
N LEU A 279 0.69 3.82 9.40
CA LEU A 279 1.88 3.05 9.01
C LEU A 279 2.79 2.63 10.17
N VAL A 280 2.55 3.12 11.39
CA VAL A 280 3.36 2.80 12.59
C VAL A 280 2.55 2.03 13.62
N VAL A 281 1.28 2.38 13.80
CA VAL A 281 0.40 1.70 14.76
C VAL A 281 -0.33 0.54 14.08
N GLY A 282 0.00 -0.69 14.50
CA GLY A 282 -0.66 -1.91 14.04
C GLY A 282 -2.05 -2.13 14.66
N GLU A 283 -2.65 -3.27 14.35
CA GLU A 283 -3.92 -3.70 14.93
C GLU A 283 -3.73 -4.14 16.38
N PHE A 284 -4.81 -4.07 17.15
CA PHE A 284 -4.82 -4.60 18.51
C PHE A 284 -4.90 -6.14 18.42
N GLN A 285 -3.72 -6.75 18.41
CA GLN A 285 -3.51 -8.19 18.31
C GLN A 285 -2.56 -8.55 19.46
N PHE A 286 -3.07 -9.24 20.48
CA PHE A 286 -2.27 -9.72 21.61
C PHE A 286 -2.20 -11.25 21.59
N THR A 287 -1.77 -11.77 20.45
CA THR A 287 -1.69 -13.21 20.17
C THR A 287 -0.23 -13.59 19.89
N GLU A 288 0.12 -14.87 20.07
CA GLU A 288 1.44 -15.39 19.72
C GLU A 288 1.82 -15.04 18.28
N VAL A 289 3.14 -14.91 18.09
CA VAL A 289 3.86 -14.64 16.86
C VAL A 289 3.31 -15.37 15.63
N PHE A 290 2.87 -16.62 15.68
CA PHE A 290 2.39 -17.38 14.50
C PHE A 290 0.91 -17.21 14.14
N SER A 291 0.15 -16.36 14.84
CA SER A 291 -1.30 -16.25 14.65
C SER A 291 -1.77 -14.87 14.21
N THR A 292 -2.65 -14.86 13.20
CA THR A 292 -3.31 -13.64 12.71
C THR A 292 -4.81 -13.87 12.56
N THR A 293 -5.49 -14.17 13.68
CA THR A 293 -6.92 -14.53 13.72
C THR A 293 -7.79 -13.56 12.92
N LEU A 294 -7.53 -12.25 13.06
CA LEU A 294 -8.28 -11.20 12.40
C LEU A 294 -7.44 -10.40 11.38
N GLY A 295 -6.20 -10.83 11.12
CA GLY A 295 -5.26 -10.20 10.19
C GLY A 295 -4.58 -8.92 10.72
N VAL A 296 -3.56 -8.45 9.99
CA VAL A 296 -2.83 -7.19 10.25
C VAL A 296 -2.85 -6.33 8.98
N GLN A 297 -3.33 -5.09 9.03
CA GLN A 297 -3.67 -4.36 7.80
C GLN A 297 -2.42 -3.99 7.00
N VAL A 298 -1.37 -3.57 7.68
CA VAL A 298 -0.10 -3.20 7.06
C VAL A 298 0.53 -4.43 6.39
N ALA A 299 0.60 -5.57 7.10
CA ALA A 299 1.07 -6.87 6.60
C ALA A 299 0.45 -7.26 5.25
N TRP A 300 -0.87 -7.18 5.19
CA TRP A 300 -1.66 -7.66 4.06
C TRP A 300 -1.57 -6.76 2.82
N ILE A 301 -0.87 -5.63 2.93
CA ILE A 301 -0.81 -4.62 1.87
C ILE A 301 0.61 -4.50 1.33
N VAL A 302 1.64 -4.65 2.17
CA VAL A 302 3.04 -4.48 1.77
C VAL A 302 3.41 -5.37 0.57
N TRP A 303 3.31 -6.69 0.68
CA TRP A 303 3.58 -7.62 -0.43
C TRP A 303 2.36 -8.43 -0.92
N PRO A 304 1.30 -8.67 -0.12
CA PRO A 304 0.18 -9.46 -0.60
C PRO A 304 -0.73 -8.77 -1.63
N SER A 305 -0.68 -7.44 -1.75
CA SER A 305 -1.49 -6.72 -2.72
C SER A 305 -0.88 -5.38 -3.12
N LEU A 306 0.06 -5.39 -4.07
CA LEU A 306 0.65 -4.17 -4.66
C LEU A 306 -0.42 -3.19 -5.16
N SER A 307 -1.54 -3.73 -5.67
CA SER A 307 -2.67 -2.93 -6.16
C SER A 307 -3.38 -2.10 -5.09
N MET A 308 -3.40 -2.60 -3.85
CA MET A 308 -3.97 -1.86 -2.71
C MET A 308 -3.01 -0.77 -2.25
N THR A 309 -1.72 -1.08 -2.15
CA THR A 309 -0.66 -0.13 -1.81
C THR A 309 -0.66 1.04 -2.79
N TYR A 310 -0.69 0.74 -4.09
CA TYR A 310 -0.80 1.75 -5.13
C TYR A 310 -2.08 2.59 -5.00
N SER A 311 -3.24 1.94 -4.82
CA SER A 311 -4.53 2.64 -4.69
C SER A 311 -4.56 3.56 -3.47
N TRP A 312 -3.92 3.21 -2.34
CA TRP A 312 -3.95 4.04 -1.14
C TRP A 312 -3.34 5.43 -1.33
N ALA A 313 -2.25 5.56 -2.08
CA ALA A 313 -1.68 6.88 -2.37
C ALA A 313 -2.70 7.77 -3.12
N LEU A 314 -3.40 7.19 -4.10
CA LEU A 314 -4.42 7.86 -4.90
C LEU A 314 -5.69 8.15 -4.10
N LEU A 315 -6.14 7.18 -3.30
CA LEU A 315 -7.35 7.26 -2.47
C LEU A 315 -7.19 8.33 -1.40
N VAL A 316 -6.06 8.38 -0.69
CA VAL A 316 -5.81 9.42 0.33
C VAL A 316 -5.82 10.82 -0.30
N ALA A 317 -5.20 10.99 -1.47
CA ALA A 317 -5.25 12.24 -2.21
C ALA A 317 -6.69 12.59 -2.64
N LEU A 318 -7.48 11.61 -3.09
CA LEU A 318 -8.89 11.79 -3.42
C LEU A 318 -9.71 12.24 -2.21
N VAL A 319 -9.54 11.57 -1.06
CA VAL A 319 -10.18 11.94 0.21
C VAL A 319 -9.82 13.38 0.59
N ALA A 320 -8.56 13.79 0.40
CA ALA A 320 -8.13 15.15 0.69
C ALA A 320 -8.78 16.19 -0.23
N VAL A 321 -8.86 15.91 -1.53
CA VAL A 321 -9.46 16.81 -2.53
C VAL A 321 -10.96 16.98 -2.29
N ILE A 322 -11.68 15.87 -2.09
CA ILE A 322 -13.11 15.89 -1.76
C ILE A 322 -13.32 16.57 -0.42
N GLY A 323 -12.53 16.19 0.59
CA GLY A 323 -12.59 16.77 1.92
C GLY A 323 -12.40 18.30 1.91
N ASP A 324 -11.40 18.79 1.16
CA ASP A 324 -11.15 20.22 0.95
C ASP A 324 -12.34 20.94 0.32
N ALA A 325 -12.96 20.35 -0.70
CA ALA A 325 -14.12 20.90 -1.38
C ALA A 325 -15.38 20.94 -0.49
N LEU A 326 -15.49 20.01 0.46
CA LEU A 326 -16.60 19.92 1.42
C LEU A 326 -16.39 20.77 2.69
N ARG A 327 -15.24 21.44 2.86
CA ARG A 327 -15.01 22.38 3.97
C ARG A 327 -15.99 23.56 3.90
N ARG A 328 -16.41 24.10 5.05
CA ARG A 328 -17.28 25.30 5.12
C ARG A 328 -16.55 26.57 4.69
N LYS A 329 -17.18 27.39 3.84
CA LYS A 329 -16.55 28.59 3.25
C LYS A 329 -15.90 29.51 4.29
N ASP A 330 -16.54 29.64 5.45
CA ASP A 330 -16.09 30.50 6.54
C ASP A 330 -15.30 29.71 7.61
N ASP A 331 -14.57 28.65 7.22
CA ASP A 331 -13.67 27.96 8.16
C ASP A 331 -12.45 28.85 8.47
N ASP A 332 -12.03 28.87 9.74
CA ASP A 332 -10.80 29.55 10.18
C ASP A 332 -9.53 28.75 9.83
N SER A 333 -9.59 27.86 8.82
CA SER A 333 -8.46 27.01 8.51
C SER A 333 -7.34 27.85 7.89
N PRO A 334 -6.11 27.73 8.38
CA PRO A 334 -4.97 28.44 7.81
C PRO A 334 -4.53 27.86 6.45
N VAL A 335 -5.20 26.82 5.93
CA VAL A 335 -4.86 26.12 4.68
C VAL A 335 -5.71 26.64 3.52
N PRO A 336 -5.10 27.26 2.48
CA PRO A 336 -5.82 27.76 1.31
C PRO A 336 -6.59 26.66 0.59
N ARG A 337 -7.80 26.96 0.12
CA ARG A 337 -8.65 26.02 -0.63
C ARG A 337 -8.10 25.78 -2.05
N LEU A 338 -8.31 24.58 -2.57
CA LEU A 338 -7.87 24.19 -3.92
C LEU A 338 -8.62 24.94 -5.04
N GLY A 339 -9.80 25.48 -4.76
CA GLY A 339 -10.71 26.05 -5.74
C GLY A 339 -11.60 24.96 -6.37
N LEU A 340 -12.87 25.26 -6.61
CA LEU A 340 -13.86 24.25 -7.00
C LEU A 340 -13.56 23.56 -8.35
N PRO A 341 -13.28 24.27 -9.46
CA PRO A 341 -13.03 23.60 -10.75
C PRO A 341 -11.83 22.66 -10.69
N GLY A 342 -10.75 23.10 -10.06
CA GLY A 342 -9.55 22.28 -9.85
C GLY A 342 -9.81 21.06 -8.98
N ALA A 343 -10.59 21.21 -7.90
CA ALA A 343 -10.98 20.10 -7.04
C ALA A 343 -11.81 19.05 -7.80
N PHE A 344 -12.74 19.45 -8.67
CA PHE A 344 -13.50 18.52 -9.52
C PHE A 344 -12.60 17.75 -10.50
N ALA A 345 -11.68 18.45 -11.18
CA ALA A 345 -10.73 17.82 -12.09
C ALA A 345 -9.81 16.83 -11.36
N LEU A 346 -9.25 17.24 -10.22
CA LEU A 346 -8.41 16.38 -9.37
C LEU A 346 -9.20 15.17 -8.85
N ALA A 347 -10.45 15.36 -8.41
CA ALA A 347 -11.30 14.27 -7.97
C ALA A 347 -11.59 13.27 -9.09
N ALA A 348 -11.85 13.73 -10.32
CA ALA A 348 -12.07 12.86 -11.47
C ALA A 348 -10.83 12.02 -11.80
N ILE A 349 -9.65 12.65 -11.89
CA ILE A 349 -8.37 11.98 -12.18
C ILE A 349 -8.06 10.92 -11.10
N LEU A 350 -8.14 11.30 -9.83
CA LEU A 350 -7.79 10.42 -8.71
C LEU A 350 -8.84 9.32 -8.49
N ALA A 351 -10.13 9.61 -8.71
CA ALA A 351 -11.18 8.59 -8.59
C ALA A 351 -11.03 7.51 -9.65
N PHE A 352 -10.86 7.90 -10.91
CA PHE A 352 -10.62 6.95 -12.00
C PHE A 352 -9.40 6.06 -11.71
N ALA A 353 -8.27 6.68 -11.39
CA ALA A 353 -7.03 5.96 -11.13
C ALA A 353 -7.11 5.05 -9.89
N SER A 354 -7.73 5.51 -8.79
CA SER A 354 -7.89 4.71 -7.57
C SER A 354 -8.82 3.51 -7.78
N SER A 355 -9.93 3.66 -8.52
CA SER A 355 -10.84 2.54 -8.82
C SER A 355 -10.14 1.47 -9.66
N ALA A 356 -9.42 1.90 -10.70
CA ALA A 356 -8.74 1.00 -11.61
C ALA A 356 -7.49 0.34 -10.99
N ALA A 357 -6.89 0.97 -9.98
CA ALA A 357 -5.90 0.35 -9.11
C ALA A 357 -6.52 -0.65 -8.13
N LYS A 358 -7.67 -0.32 -7.52
CA LYS A 358 -8.39 -1.25 -6.65
C LYS A 358 -9.89 -0.96 -6.64
N ALA A 359 -10.67 -1.95 -7.08
CA ALA A 359 -12.12 -1.84 -7.23
C ALA A 359 -12.88 -1.49 -5.93
N SER A 360 -12.32 -1.77 -4.75
CA SER A 360 -12.96 -1.51 -3.46
C SER A 360 -12.93 -0.04 -3.02
N SER A 361 -12.15 0.81 -3.67
CA SER A 361 -11.86 2.18 -3.21
C SER A 361 -13.04 3.15 -3.35
N LEU A 362 -13.67 3.20 -4.52
CA LEU A 362 -14.76 4.15 -4.77
C LEU A 362 -16.11 3.75 -4.15
N PRO A 363 -16.49 2.46 -4.04
CA PRO A 363 -17.70 2.10 -3.31
C PRO A 363 -17.71 2.65 -1.87
N VAL A 364 -16.57 2.61 -1.18
CA VAL A 364 -16.40 3.21 0.15
C VAL A 364 -16.49 4.73 0.10
N THR A 365 -15.86 5.36 -0.89
CA THR A 365 -15.90 6.82 -1.10
C THR A 365 -17.34 7.32 -1.36
N LEU A 366 -18.09 6.60 -2.20
CA LEU A 366 -19.49 6.87 -2.51
C LEU A 366 -20.39 6.74 -1.28
N ALA A 367 -20.21 5.68 -0.49
CA ALA A 367 -20.93 5.52 0.77
C ALA A 367 -20.64 6.67 1.75
N GLY A 368 -19.39 7.15 1.81
CA GLY A 368 -19.02 8.35 2.56
C GLY A 368 -19.75 9.60 2.08
N LEU A 369 -19.79 9.85 0.77
CA LEU A 369 -20.50 10.98 0.17
C LEU A 369 -22.01 10.88 0.38
N ALA A 370 -22.58 9.68 0.26
CA ALA A 370 -23.99 9.43 0.49
C ALA A 370 -24.38 9.71 1.94
N LEU A 371 -23.62 9.22 2.92
CA LEU A 371 -23.87 9.52 4.34
C LEU A 371 -23.76 11.02 4.59
N ALA A 372 -22.73 11.68 4.08
CA ALA A 372 -22.60 13.13 4.20
C ALA A 372 -23.80 13.87 3.59
N GLY A 373 -24.26 13.45 2.41
CA GLY A 373 -25.41 14.04 1.72
C GLY A 373 -26.68 13.88 2.55
N VAL A 374 -26.96 12.67 3.03
CA VAL A 374 -28.12 12.37 3.89
C VAL A 374 -28.05 13.17 5.18
N MET A 375 -26.92 13.16 5.88
CA MET A 375 -26.80 13.85 7.17
C MET A 375 -26.89 15.37 7.01
N VAL A 376 -26.29 15.95 5.97
CA VAL A 376 -26.41 17.39 5.69
C VAL A 376 -27.85 17.74 5.27
N LEU A 377 -28.49 16.93 4.44
CA LEU A 377 -29.90 17.12 4.06
C LEU A 377 -30.83 17.04 5.27
N VAL A 378 -30.66 16.05 6.16
CA VAL A 378 -31.50 15.91 7.35
C VAL A 378 -31.28 17.07 8.33
N THR A 379 -30.03 17.47 8.56
CA THR A 379 -29.68 18.50 9.55
C THR A 379 -29.91 19.93 9.07
N THR A 380 -29.74 20.21 7.78
CA THR A 380 -29.83 21.57 7.21
C THR A 380 -31.01 21.75 6.25
N ARG A 381 -31.72 20.67 5.90
CA ARG A 381 -32.80 20.65 4.89
C ARG A 381 -32.36 21.14 3.51
N ARG A 382 -31.05 21.13 3.25
CA ARG A 382 -30.43 21.53 1.98
C ARG A 382 -29.31 20.57 1.65
N ILE A 383 -29.10 20.31 0.37
CA ILE A 383 -27.94 19.54 -0.10
C ILE A 383 -26.99 20.45 -0.88
N PRO A 384 -25.70 20.56 -0.48
CA PRO A 384 -24.73 21.33 -1.24
C PRO A 384 -24.52 20.68 -2.62
N TRP A 385 -24.67 21.43 -3.70
CA TRP A 385 -24.40 20.93 -5.06
C TRP A 385 -22.98 20.43 -5.25
N THR A 386 -22.01 20.96 -4.50
CA THR A 386 -20.65 20.42 -4.48
C THR A 386 -20.61 18.96 -4.04
N LEU A 387 -21.43 18.58 -3.05
CA LEU A 387 -21.51 17.21 -2.56
C LEU A 387 -22.13 16.30 -3.62
N VAL A 388 -23.23 16.73 -4.24
CA VAL A 388 -23.89 16.00 -5.33
C VAL A 388 -22.92 15.82 -6.51
N GLY A 389 -22.27 16.89 -6.95
CA GLY A 389 -21.31 16.86 -8.04
C GLY A 389 -20.14 15.91 -7.76
N MET A 390 -19.57 15.94 -6.55
CA MET A 390 -18.49 15.00 -6.17
C MET A 390 -18.99 13.55 -6.18
N GLY A 391 -20.21 13.32 -5.69
CA GLY A 391 -20.88 12.02 -5.79
C GLY A 391 -21.02 11.54 -7.22
N VAL A 392 -21.46 12.41 -8.13
CA VAL A 392 -21.60 12.10 -9.56
C VAL A 392 -20.24 11.78 -10.20
N VAL A 393 -19.20 12.59 -9.93
CA VAL A 393 -17.85 12.33 -10.47
C VAL A 393 -17.32 10.97 -10.03
N VAL A 394 -17.42 10.66 -8.74
CA VAL A 394 -16.96 9.37 -8.21
C VAL A 394 -17.80 8.21 -8.76
N ALA A 395 -19.13 8.40 -8.90
CA ALA A 395 -20.03 7.38 -9.41
C ALA A 395 -19.77 7.09 -10.90
N LEU A 396 -19.55 8.12 -11.72
CA LEU A 396 -19.19 7.98 -13.12
C LEU A 396 -17.83 7.30 -13.30
N ALA A 397 -16.83 7.66 -12.48
CA ALA A 397 -15.54 6.98 -12.49
C ALA A 397 -15.68 5.48 -12.13
N GLN A 398 -16.46 5.16 -11.10
CA GLN A 398 -16.71 3.77 -10.73
C GLN A 398 -17.48 3.02 -11.82
N LEU A 399 -18.50 3.63 -12.40
CA LEU A 399 -19.29 3.03 -13.48
C LEU A 399 -18.41 2.75 -14.70
N PHE A 400 -17.55 3.70 -15.08
CA PHE A 400 -16.59 3.54 -16.18
C PHE A 400 -15.65 2.37 -15.89
N CYS A 401 -15.03 2.31 -14.71
CA CYS A 401 -14.14 1.20 -14.36
C CYS A 401 -14.88 -0.14 -14.35
N THR A 402 -16.08 -0.20 -13.77
CA THR A 402 -16.92 -1.41 -13.78
C THR A 402 -17.26 -1.88 -15.19
N ALA A 403 -17.63 -0.96 -16.09
CA ALA A 403 -18.03 -1.31 -17.45
C ALA A 403 -16.84 -1.63 -18.36
N VAL A 404 -15.80 -0.80 -18.35
CA VAL A 404 -14.69 -0.86 -19.32
C VAL A 404 -13.54 -1.73 -18.84
N ILE A 405 -13.14 -1.59 -17.57
CA ILE A 405 -11.97 -2.30 -17.01
C ILE A 405 -12.40 -3.68 -16.48
N PHE A 406 -13.45 -3.72 -15.66
CA PHE A 406 -13.90 -4.95 -15.01
C PHE A 406 -14.92 -5.73 -15.84
N ARG A 407 -15.49 -5.14 -16.90
CA ARG A 407 -16.51 -5.79 -17.77
C ARG A 407 -17.62 -6.46 -16.96
N PHE A 408 -18.07 -5.79 -15.89
CA PHE A 408 -19.08 -6.26 -14.93
C PHE A 408 -18.75 -7.60 -14.22
N GLN A 409 -17.48 -8.01 -14.19
CA GLN A 409 -17.04 -9.19 -13.43
C GLN A 409 -16.97 -8.88 -11.93
N SER A 410 -17.56 -9.75 -11.11
CA SER A 410 -17.64 -9.57 -9.65
C SER A 410 -16.44 -10.16 -8.89
N TYR A 411 -15.64 -11.02 -9.53
CA TYR A 411 -14.52 -11.74 -8.92
C TYR A 411 -14.91 -12.48 -7.62
N GLY A 412 -16.09 -13.11 -7.65
CA GLY A 412 -16.62 -13.88 -6.53
C GLY A 412 -17.18 -13.05 -5.37
N LEU A 413 -17.34 -11.73 -5.51
CA LEU A 413 -18.09 -10.96 -4.52
C LEU A 413 -19.55 -11.41 -4.50
N GLY A 414 -20.00 -11.87 -3.33
CA GLY A 414 -21.38 -12.29 -3.06
C GLY A 414 -21.85 -11.79 -1.70
N VAL A 415 -23.16 -11.61 -1.56
CA VAL A 415 -23.80 -11.21 -0.30
C VAL A 415 -23.88 -12.43 0.61
N HIS A 416 -23.09 -12.43 1.67
CA HIS A 416 -23.01 -13.50 2.65
C HIS A 416 -22.73 -12.86 4.01
N PRO A 417 -23.78 -12.37 4.70
CA PRO A 417 -23.62 -11.63 5.94
C PRO A 417 -22.75 -12.38 6.95
N PHE A 418 -21.78 -11.68 7.50
CA PHE A 418 -20.77 -12.14 8.43
C PHE A 418 -19.90 -13.28 7.93
N GLY A 419 -19.86 -13.60 6.64
CA GLY A 419 -19.09 -14.74 6.12
C GLY A 419 -17.59 -14.71 6.46
N GLY A 420 -17.00 -13.52 6.61
CA GLY A 420 -15.62 -13.36 7.08
C GLY A 420 -15.40 -13.64 8.58
N LEU A 421 -16.46 -13.70 9.38
CA LEU A 421 -16.42 -13.92 10.83
C LEU A 421 -17.06 -15.23 11.26
N ILE A 422 -17.95 -15.82 10.45
CA ILE A 422 -18.58 -17.12 10.71
C ILE A 422 -17.55 -18.20 11.11
N PRO A 423 -16.39 -18.35 10.44
CA PRO A 423 -15.38 -19.34 10.86
C PRO A 423 -14.90 -19.20 12.31
N LEU A 424 -15.08 -18.05 12.93
CA LEU A 424 -14.65 -17.75 14.30
C LEU A 424 -15.74 -18.00 15.36
N TRP A 425 -16.97 -18.29 14.96
CA TRP A 425 -18.05 -18.64 15.90
C TRP A 425 -18.89 -19.82 15.45
N ASN A 426 -18.57 -20.45 14.32
CA ASN A 426 -19.36 -21.53 13.73
C ASN A 426 -19.52 -22.69 14.72
N ASP A 427 -20.73 -23.26 14.75
CA ASP A 427 -21.15 -24.36 15.65
C ASP A 427 -21.78 -25.49 14.83
N PRO A 428 -20.98 -26.23 14.03
CA PRO A 428 -21.54 -27.18 13.07
C PRO A 428 -22.29 -28.34 13.73
N GLU A 429 -21.90 -28.71 14.95
CA GLU A 429 -22.47 -29.83 15.71
C GLU A 429 -23.64 -29.40 16.61
N GLY A 430 -23.92 -28.09 16.72
CA GLY A 430 -25.04 -27.55 17.49
C GLY A 430 -24.94 -27.80 19.00
N GLU A 431 -23.72 -27.95 19.52
CA GLU A 431 -23.48 -28.29 20.92
C GLU A 431 -23.75 -27.11 21.87
N ARG A 432 -23.67 -25.87 21.37
CA ARG A 432 -23.84 -24.67 22.21
C ARG A 432 -25.32 -24.31 22.36
N SER A 433 -25.72 -24.05 23.62
CA SER A 433 -27.02 -23.44 23.90
C SER A 433 -27.15 -22.07 23.22
N PHE A 434 -28.39 -21.60 23.01
CA PHE A 434 -28.65 -20.30 22.40
C PHE A 434 -27.91 -19.14 23.10
N LEU A 435 -27.89 -19.14 24.45
CA LEU A 435 -27.18 -18.11 25.23
C LEU A 435 -25.66 -18.22 25.07
N ALA A 436 -25.12 -19.43 25.04
CA ALA A 436 -23.69 -19.65 24.82
C ALA A 436 -23.27 -19.18 23.42
N GLN A 437 -24.05 -19.52 22.39
CA GLN A 437 -23.78 -19.08 21.02
C GLN A 437 -23.88 -17.56 20.87
N GLY A 438 -24.92 -16.95 21.47
CA GLY A 438 -25.06 -15.49 21.50
C GLY A 438 -23.87 -14.80 22.18
N THR A 439 -23.35 -15.39 23.26
CA THR A 439 -22.16 -14.88 23.97
C THR A 439 -20.91 -14.98 23.11
N VAL A 440 -20.71 -16.08 22.39
CA VAL A 440 -19.57 -16.24 21.47
C VAL A 440 -19.65 -15.23 20.32
N ILE A 441 -20.81 -15.07 19.69
CA ILE A 441 -21.00 -14.09 18.61
C ILE A 441 -20.69 -12.68 19.11
N ALA A 442 -21.18 -12.32 20.30
CA ALA A 442 -20.89 -11.03 20.93
C ALA A 442 -19.39 -10.86 21.22
N GLY A 443 -18.75 -11.89 21.79
CA GLY A 443 -17.31 -11.91 22.09
C GLY A 443 -16.44 -11.73 20.85
N VAL A 444 -16.72 -12.48 19.78
CA VAL A 444 -16.01 -12.34 18.49
C VAL A 444 -16.24 -10.96 17.88
N SER A 445 -17.47 -10.44 17.94
CA SER A 445 -17.79 -9.10 17.43
C SER A 445 -17.03 -8.01 18.19
N ILE A 446 -16.97 -8.10 19.52
CA ILE A 446 -16.19 -7.19 20.37
C ILE A 446 -14.70 -7.31 20.06
N ALA A 447 -14.16 -8.53 19.97
CA ALA A 447 -12.77 -8.76 19.61
C ALA A 447 -12.42 -8.16 18.24
N TRP A 448 -13.33 -8.30 17.27
CA TRP A 448 -13.17 -7.69 15.95
C TRP A 448 -13.16 -6.17 16.00
N ILE A 449 -14.09 -5.55 16.74
CA ILE A 449 -14.14 -4.10 16.93
C ILE A 449 -12.85 -3.60 17.61
N LEU A 450 -12.42 -4.26 18.69
CA LEU A 450 -11.20 -3.88 19.40
C LEU A 450 -9.97 -4.04 18.50
N SER A 451 -9.86 -5.15 17.80
CA SER A 451 -8.71 -5.43 16.94
C SER A 451 -8.60 -4.46 15.76
N MET A 452 -9.72 -4.25 15.06
CA MET A 452 -9.75 -3.51 13.80
C MET A 452 -10.05 -2.01 13.99
N GLN A 453 -10.90 -1.63 14.93
CA GLN A 453 -11.45 -0.27 15.02
C GLN A 453 -10.86 0.59 16.14
N ILE A 454 -10.03 0.06 17.05
CA ILE A 454 -9.53 0.83 18.20
C ILE A 454 -8.68 2.05 17.80
N ARG A 455 -7.95 1.98 16.67
CA ARG A 455 -7.22 3.14 16.10
C ARG A 455 -8.14 4.27 15.68
N LEU A 456 -9.44 4.01 15.56
CA LEU A 456 -10.47 4.99 15.24
C LEU A 456 -11.08 5.64 16.50
N ALA A 457 -10.57 5.33 17.70
CA ALA A 457 -11.10 5.84 18.96
C ALA A 457 -11.13 7.37 19.06
N GLY A 458 -10.30 8.09 18.30
CA GLY A 458 -10.34 9.55 18.23
C GLY A 458 -11.64 10.12 17.66
N ILE A 459 -12.42 9.34 16.90
CA ILE A 459 -13.73 9.76 16.38
C ILE A 459 -14.72 10.07 17.51
N ILE A 460 -14.66 9.33 18.63
CA ILE A 460 -15.56 9.48 19.78
C ILE A 460 -15.47 10.90 20.38
N PRO A 461 -14.28 11.38 20.82
CA PRO A 461 -14.17 12.72 21.35
C PRO A 461 -14.41 13.79 20.30
N LEU A 462 -14.17 13.54 19.00
CA LEU A 462 -14.56 14.49 17.96
C LEU A 462 -16.07 14.74 17.98
N ALA A 463 -16.87 13.66 17.98
CA ALA A 463 -18.32 13.74 18.06
C ALA A 463 -18.78 14.43 19.35
N TRP A 464 -18.16 14.12 20.49
CA TRP A 464 -18.45 14.75 21.78
C TRP A 464 -18.09 16.26 21.80
N VAL A 465 -16.89 16.61 21.34
CA VAL A 465 -16.37 17.98 21.23
C VAL A 465 -17.31 18.86 20.41
N LYS A 466 -17.78 18.32 19.28
CA LYS A 466 -18.69 18.97 18.34
C LYS A 466 -20.16 18.81 18.72
N ARG A 467 -20.47 18.11 19.83
CA ARG A 467 -21.84 17.82 20.31
C ARG A 467 -22.73 17.22 19.21
N GLY A 468 -22.18 16.30 18.42
CA GLY A 468 -22.86 15.68 17.27
C GLY A 468 -23.06 16.59 16.05
N ARG A 469 -22.69 17.88 16.11
CA ARG A 469 -22.81 18.84 15.01
C ARG A 469 -21.60 18.75 14.07
N LEU A 470 -21.46 17.60 13.42
CA LEU A 470 -20.37 17.35 12.48
C LEU A 470 -20.54 18.18 11.20
N GLU A 471 -19.42 18.59 10.62
CA GLU A 471 -19.34 19.30 9.35
C GLU A 471 -19.46 18.32 8.16
N PRO A 472 -19.80 18.78 6.94
CA PRO A 472 -19.94 17.88 5.78
C PRO A 472 -18.72 16.99 5.53
N VAL A 473 -17.51 17.55 5.65
CA VAL A 473 -16.26 16.78 5.55
C VAL A 473 -16.11 15.72 6.64
N GLN A 474 -16.58 15.99 7.86
CA GLN A 474 -16.52 15.03 8.97
C GLN A 474 -17.54 13.89 8.79
N TRP A 475 -18.74 14.20 8.27
CA TRP A 475 -19.70 13.16 7.88
C TRP A 475 -19.19 12.30 6.72
N PHE A 476 -18.49 12.89 5.75
CA PHE A 476 -17.87 12.18 4.65
C PHE A 476 -16.81 11.19 5.14
N LEU A 477 -15.90 11.65 6.01
CA LEU A 477 -14.89 10.79 6.63
C LEU A 477 -15.53 9.69 7.51
N LEU A 478 -16.55 10.03 8.30
CA LEU A 478 -17.24 9.05 9.14
C LEU A 478 -17.95 8.00 8.29
N GLY A 479 -18.62 8.40 7.21
CA GLY A 479 -19.31 7.47 6.33
C GLY A 479 -18.35 6.53 5.60
N GLY A 480 -17.21 7.04 5.12
CA GLY A 480 -16.16 6.20 4.57
C GLY A 480 -15.63 5.20 5.61
N ALA A 481 -15.37 5.67 6.83
CA ALA A 481 -14.87 4.83 7.93
C ALA A 481 -15.84 3.72 8.35
N LEU A 482 -17.16 3.96 8.27
CA LEU A 482 -18.19 2.97 8.60
C LEU A 482 -18.51 2.03 7.43
N ALA A 483 -18.40 2.51 6.20
CA ALA A 483 -18.76 1.75 5.00
C ALA A 483 -17.88 0.51 4.79
N GLY A 484 -16.56 0.62 5.01
CA GLY A 484 -15.65 -0.52 4.87
C GLY A 484 -15.99 -1.69 5.79
N PRO A 485 -16.06 -1.49 7.12
CA PRO A 485 -16.63 -2.43 8.09
C PRO A 485 -17.97 -3.04 7.66
N ALA A 486 -18.93 -2.21 7.27
CA ALA A 486 -20.26 -2.66 6.89
C ALA A 486 -20.23 -3.55 5.64
N LEU A 487 -19.46 -3.19 4.62
CA LEU A 487 -19.29 -3.98 3.41
C LEU A 487 -18.54 -5.28 3.68
N PHE A 488 -17.52 -5.26 4.55
CA PHE A 488 -16.84 -6.48 5.00
C PHE A 488 -17.80 -7.43 5.73
N MET A 489 -18.69 -6.90 6.57
CA MET A 489 -19.70 -7.71 7.26
C MET A 489 -20.83 -8.15 6.32
N LEU A 490 -21.14 -7.43 5.25
CA LEU A 490 -22.22 -7.80 4.33
C LEU A 490 -21.78 -8.83 3.28
N LEU A 491 -20.55 -8.70 2.80
CA LEU A 491 -19.99 -9.52 1.72
C LEU A 491 -19.11 -10.61 2.34
N GLY A 492 -19.47 -11.88 2.18
CA GLY A 492 -18.82 -12.97 2.94
C GLY A 492 -17.73 -13.71 2.18
N THR A 493 -16.90 -12.97 1.43
CA THR A 493 -15.71 -13.55 0.78
C THR A 493 -14.44 -12.90 1.27
N PHE A 494 -13.30 -13.57 1.11
CA PHE A 494 -11.97 -13.02 1.43
C PHE A 494 -11.75 -11.63 0.79
N ASN A 495 -12.27 -11.43 -0.42
CA ASN A 495 -12.19 -10.17 -1.17
C ASN A 495 -12.93 -9.01 -0.49
N ALA A 496 -13.90 -9.29 0.39
CA ALA A 496 -14.61 -8.25 1.11
C ALA A 496 -13.70 -7.47 2.08
N SER A 497 -12.62 -8.09 2.55
CA SER A 497 -11.66 -7.45 3.46
C SER A 497 -10.92 -6.25 2.83
N TRP A 498 -10.94 -6.12 1.49
CA TRP A 498 -10.37 -4.96 0.80
C TRP A 498 -11.24 -3.70 0.92
N PHE A 499 -12.55 -3.82 1.20
CA PHE A 499 -13.40 -2.66 1.49
C PHE A 499 -13.08 -2.07 2.86
N TYR A 500 -12.81 -2.92 3.85
CA TYR A 500 -12.32 -2.45 5.15
C TYR A 500 -11.00 -1.68 5.00
N ARG A 501 -10.02 -2.22 4.24
CA ARG A 501 -8.75 -1.52 3.98
C ARG A 501 -8.93 -0.18 3.25
N ALA A 502 -9.90 -0.08 2.35
CA ALA A 502 -10.20 1.17 1.65
C ALA A 502 -10.81 2.23 2.58
N SER A 503 -11.45 1.83 3.68
CA SER A 503 -12.02 2.77 4.67
C SER A 503 -11.02 3.39 5.63
N LEU A 504 -9.84 2.78 5.81
CA LEU A 504 -8.86 3.22 6.80
C LEU A 504 -8.40 4.68 6.62
N PRO A 505 -8.06 5.17 5.43
CA PRO A 505 -7.72 6.58 5.22
C PRO A 505 -8.74 7.56 5.83
N PHE A 506 -10.03 7.26 5.67
CA PHE A 506 -11.12 8.11 6.15
C PHE A 506 -11.17 8.13 7.68
N GLY A 507 -11.16 6.95 8.29
CA GLY A 507 -11.26 6.79 9.74
C GLY A 507 -10.03 7.33 10.46
N LEU A 508 -8.82 7.07 9.95
CA LEU A 508 -7.57 7.45 10.61
C LEU A 508 -7.35 8.98 10.57
N ILE A 509 -7.70 9.64 9.46
CA ILE A 509 -7.70 11.11 9.39
C ILE A 509 -8.71 11.68 10.39
N LEU A 510 -9.93 11.12 10.48
CA LEU A 510 -10.95 11.59 11.43
C LEU A 510 -10.57 11.33 12.88
N SER A 511 -9.95 10.18 13.17
CA SER A 511 -9.43 9.82 14.49
C SER A 511 -8.32 10.79 14.93
N ALA A 512 -7.36 11.07 14.05
CA ALA A 512 -6.31 12.04 14.30
C ALA A 512 -6.86 13.45 14.52
N TRP A 513 -7.91 13.85 13.79
CA TRP A 513 -8.60 15.12 14.02
C TRP A 513 -9.22 15.16 15.42
N GLY A 514 -9.89 14.10 15.85
CA GLY A 514 -10.46 14.04 17.19
C GLY A 514 -9.43 14.06 18.30
N PHE A 515 -8.33 13.33 18.14
CA PHE A 515 -7.17 13.43 19.02
C PHE A 515 -6.65 14.86 19.08
N ALA A 516 -6.63 15.56 17.94
CA ALA A 516 -6.21 16.96 17.89
C ALA A 516 -7.09 17.94 18.63
N LEU A 517 -8.39 17.73 18.61
CA LEU A 517 -9.32 18.55 19.37
C LEU A 517 -9.17 18.36 20.89
N VAL A 518 -8.90 17.12 21.34
CA VAL A 518 -8.65 16.83 22.76
C VAL A 518 -7.31 17.41 23.21
N TRP A 519 -6.28 17.26 22.38
CA TRP A 519 -4.95 17.81 22.63
C TRP A 519 -4.97 19.34 22.78
N ASP A 520 -5.61 20.05 21.85
CA ASP A 520 -5.73 21.52 21.90
C ASP A 520 -6.48 21.97 23.17
N ARG A 521 -7.53 21.25 23.56
CA ARG A 521 -8.29 21.53 24.79
C ARG A 521 -7.50 21.30 26.07
N ALA A 522 -6.57 20.35 26.07
CA ALA A 522 -5.73 20.04 27.22
C ALA A 522 -4.71 21.15 27.53
N LYS A 523 -4.47 22.10 26.60
CA LYS A 523 -3.57 23.26 26.75
C LYS A 523 -2.23 22.87 27.40
N LEU A 524 -1.60 21.81 26.87
CA LEU A 524 -0.40 21.23 27.46
C LEU A 524 0.77 22.22 27.38
N SER A 525 1.47 22.40 28.51
CA SER A 525 2.75 23.11 28.52
C SER A 525 3.82 22.27 27.83
N ARG A 526 4.94 22.89 27.40
CA ARG A 526 6.06 22.15 26.77
C ARG A 526 6.56 20.99 27.63
N ARG A 527 6.64 21.17 28.95
CA ARG A 527 6.98 20.11 29.90
C ARG A 527 5.94 18.98 29.90
N ALA A 528 4.66 19.31 29.91
CA ALA A 528 3.59 18.31 29.87
C ALA A 528 3.56 17.52 28.56
N VAL A 529 3.89 18.16 27.43
CA VAL A 529 4.05 17.48 26.13
C VAL A 529 5.19 16.47 26.18
N VAL A 530 6.36 16.86 26.72
CA VAL A 530 7.51 15.96 26.86
C VAL A 530 7.17 14.79 27.80
N VAL A 531 6.55 15.04 28.94
CA VAL A 531 6.14 14.00 29.90
C VAL A 531 5.10 13.05 29.29
N LEU A 532 4.12 13.58 28.55
CA LEU A 532 3.14 12.75 27.85
C LEU A 532 3.80 11.91 26.76
N GLY A 533 4.73 12.48 26.00
CA GLY A 533 5.50 11.75 24.98
C GLY A 533 6.36 10.63 25.58
N ALA A 534 7.08 10.92 26.67
CA ALA A 534 7.87 9.93 27.38
C ALA A 534 6.99 8.83 28.00
N GLY A 535 5.87 9.20 28.64
CA GLY A 535 4.92 8.24 29.19
C GLY A 535 4.24 7.38 28.13
N ALA A 536 3.93 7.97 26.96
CA ALA A 536 3.42 7.25 25.80
C ALA A 536 4.44 6.22 25.26
N LEU A 537 5.72 6.60 25.19
CA LEU A 537 6.80 5.69 24.78
C LEU A 537 6.96 4.53 25.77
N VAL A 538 7.05 4.84 27.08
CA VAL A 538 7.14 3.84 28.14
C VAL A 538 5.93 2.91 28.12
N PHE A 539 4.72 3.44 27.89
CA PHE A 539 3.52 2.62 27.77
C PHE A 539 3.60 1.69 26.55
N ALA A 540 3.96 2.20 25.37
CA ALA A 540 4.10 1.39 24.17
C ALA A 540 5.15 0.27 24.35
N GLU A 541 6.28 0.58 24.97
CA GLU A 541 7.33 -0.38 25.29
C GLU A 541 6.88 -1.41 26.32
N ALA A 542 6.20 -0.99 27.40
CA ALA A 542 5.67 -1.90 28.41
C ALA A 542 4.62 -2.86 27.81
N VAL A 543 3.74 -2.38 26.94
CA VAL A 543 2.77 -3.22 26.23
C VAL A 543 3.49 -4.19 25.30
N LEU A 544 4.50 -3.74 24.55
CA LEU A 544 5.31 -4.61 23.69
C LEU A 544 6.02 -5.71 24.50
N ILE A 545 6.69 -5.37 25.59
CA ILE A 545 7.35 -6.33 26.48
C ILE A 545 6.33 -7.31 27.06
N ALA A 546 5.18 -6.82 27.50
CA ALA A 546 4.12 -7.68 28.03
C ALA A 546 3.61 -8.69 26.98
N VAL A 547 3.42 -8.26 25.72
CA VAL A 547 3.09 -9.17 24.61
C VAL A 547 4.22 -10.18 24.37
N LEU A 548 5.47 -9.73 24.34
CA LEU A 548 6.63 -10.60 24.11
C LEU A 548 6.79 -11.70 25.17
N LEU A 549 6.45 -11.40 26.43
CA LEU A 549 6.61 -12.31 27.56
C LEU A 549 5.39 -13.18 27.82
N PHE A 550 4.18 -12.65 27.59
CA PHE A 550 2.94 -13.26 28.06
C PHE A 550 1.91 -13.54 26.97
N ALA A 551 2.16 -13.21 25.69
CA ALA A 551 1.22 -13.56 24.62
C ALA A 551 1.10 -15.09 24.50
N PRO A 552 -0.09 -15.65 24.74
CA PRO A 552 -0.26 -17.09 24.72
C PRO A 552 -0.16 -17.63 23.29
N ARG A 553 0.30 -18.89 23.18
CA ARG A 553 0.12 -19.69 21.95
C ARG A 553 -1.32 -19.62 21.52
N GLN A 554 -1.58 -19.56 20.22
CA GLN A 554 -2.97 -19.53 19.74
C GLN A 554 -3.70 -20.77 20.28
N PRO A 555 -4.75 -20.62 21.11
CA PRO A 555 -5.37 -21.76 21.75
C PRO A 555 -6.02 -22.63 20.66
N ARG A 556 -5.76 -23.94 20.72
CA ARG A 556 -6.40 -24.94 19.84
C ARG A 556 -7.68 -25.42 20.50
N GLY A 557 -8.71 -25.68 19.70
CA GLY A 557 -10.01 -26.14 20.18
C GLY A 557 -11.13 -25.49 19.38
N GLU A 558 -12.01 -24.80 20.09
CA GLU A 558 -13.20 -24.14 19.56
C GLU A 558 -12.91 -23.09 18.49
N SER A 559 -13.90 -22.84 17.62
CA SER A 559 -13.80 -21.83 16.54
C SER A 559 -13.43 -20.42 17.03
N TYR A 560 -13.84 -20.06 18.25
CA TYR A 560 -13.59 -18.75 18.85
C TYR A 560 -12.30 -18.65 19.67
N SER A 561 -11.56 -19.75 19.84
CA SER A 561 -10.34 -19.78 20.66
C SER A 561 -9.31 -18.72 20.24
N GLY A 562 -9.21 -18.42 18.94
CA GLY A 562 -8.29 -17.43 18.40
C GLY A 562 -8.57 -15.98 18.79
N VAL A 563 -9.76 -15.65 19.31
CA VAL A 563 -10.10 -14.28 19.75
C VAL A 563 -9.98 -14.07 21.26
N LEU A 564 -9.84 -15.14 22.05
CA LEU A 564 -9.76 -15.05 23.51
C LEU A 564 -8.59 -14.18 24.02
N PRO A 565 -7.37 -14.25 23.45
CA PRO A 565 -6.27 -13.40 23.90
C PRO A 565 -6.57 -11.91 23.70
N ILE A 566 -7.27 -11.55 22.62
CA ILE A 566 -7.69 -10.17 22.34
C ILE A 566 -8.64 -9.68 23.45
N LEU A 567 -9.64 -10.48 23.80
CA LEU A 567 -10.60 -10.15 24.85
C LEU A 567 -9.96 -10.07 26.23
N TRP A 568 -9.06 -11.00 26.55
CA TRP A 568 -8.36 -11.02 27.84
C TRP A 568 -7.50 -9.78 28.04
N TRP A 569 -6.65 -9.45 27.06
CA TRP A 569 -5.80 -8.26 27.13
C TRP A 569 -6.59 -6.96 27.11
N ALA A 570 -7.69 -6.91 26.34
CA ALA A 570 -8.60 -5.78 26.40
C ALA A 570 -9.21 -5.62 27.80
N GLY A 571 -9.58 -6.73 28.46
CA GLY A 571 -10.04 -6.74 29.85
C GLY A 571 -8.99 -6.20 30.83
N VAL A 572 -7.75 -6.67 30.74
CA VAL A 572 -6.62 -6.22 31.58
C VAL A 572 -6.36 -4.72 31.40
N LEU A 573 -6.24 -4.25 30.16
CA LEU A 573 -5.99 -2.84 29.87
C LEU A 573 -7.17 -1.95 30.27
N SER A 574 -8.41 -2.45 30.11
CA SER A 574 -9.61 -1.74 30.56
C SER A 574 -9.66 -1.64 32.08
N ALA A 575 -9.35 -2.72 32.82
CA ALA A 575 -9.27 -2.69 34.27
C ALA A 575 -8.19 -1.70 34.76
N LEU A 576 -7.01 -1.70 34.13
CA LEU A 576 -5.95 -0.74 34.42
C LEU A 576 -6.41 0.71 34.14
N ALA A 577 -7.06 0.95 33.01
CA ALA A 577 -7.61 2.26 32.66
C ALA A 577 -8.67 2.74 33.66
N LEU A 578 -9.52 1.84 34.17
CA LEU A 578 -10.50 2.13 35.21
C LEU A 578 -9.82 2.52 36.53
N VAL A 579 -8.83 1.74 36.99
CA VAL A 579 -8.07 2.03 38.21
C VAL A 579 -7.37 3.39 38.10
N ILE A 580 -6.67 3.64 36.99
CA ILE A 580 -6.02 4.94 36.73
C ILE A 580 -7.06 6.05 36.67
N GLY A 581 -8.22 5.82 36.04
CA GLY A 581 -9.32 6.78 35.95
C GLY A 581 -9.92 7.15 37.31
N PHE A 582 -10.12 6.17 38.20
CA PHE A 582 -10.59 6.41 39.57
C PHE A 582 -9.55 7.18 40.40
N ALA A 583 -8.26 6.84 40.25
CA ALA A 583 -7.17 7.56 40.91
C ALA A 583 -6.93 8.97 40.32
N TRP A 584 -7.34 9.22 39.06
CA TRP A 584 -7.10 10.49 38.37
C TRP A 584 -7.79 11.66 39.05
N ARG A 585 -9.02 11.47 39.53
CA ARG A 585 -9.80 12.55 40.20
C ARG A 585 -9.15 13.06 41.48
N PRO A 586 -8.80 12.22 42.48
CA PRO A 586 -8.09 12.69 43.67
C PRO A 586 -6.68 13.19 43.36
N ALA A 587 -5.96 12.57 42.43
CA ALA A 587 -4.64 13.04 42.00
C ALA A 587 -4.72 14.45 41.37
N ALA A 588 -5.73 14.71 40.53
CA ALA A 588 -5.94 16.02 39.92
C ALA A 588 -6.36 17.10 40.92
N ARG A 589 -7.00 16.72 42.04
CA ARG A 589 -7.25 17.65 43.15
C ARG A 589 -5.95 17.99 43.88
N ARG A 590 -5.06 17.01 44.08
CA ARG A 590 -3.79 17.21 44.78
C ARG A 590 -2.74 17.94 43.94
N TRP A 591 -2.75 17.69 42.63
CA TRP A 591 -1.84 18.26 41.64
C TRP A 591 -2.64 18.94 40.51
N PRO A 592 -2.85 20.27 40.59
CA PRO A 592 -3.63 21.03 39.60
C PRO A 592 -3.14 20.86 38.15
N GLY A 593 -1.86 20.50 37.97
CA GLY A 593 -1.30 20.17 36.67
C GLY A 593 -1.93 18.96 35.97
N LEU A 594 -2.71 18.10 36.65
CA LEU A 594 -3.40 16.97 36.00
C LEU A 594 -4.85 17.29 35.61
N ALA A 595 -5.40 18.40 36.09
CA ALA A 595 -6.77 18.80 35.82
C ALA A 595 -7.00 19.01 34.31
N GLY A 596 -8.05 18.39 33.77
CA GLY A 596 -8.42 18.50 32.35
C GLY A 596 -7.53 17.72 31.37
N ARG A 597 -6.49 16.99 31.83
CA ARG A 597 -5.54 16.27 30.96
C ARG A 597 -5.82 14.76 30.82
N GLY A 598 -6.68 14.19 31.67
CA GLY A 598 -6.96 12.75 31.66
C GLY A 598 -7.47 12.22 30.32
N GLY A 599 -8.27 13.01 29.59
CA GLY A 599 -8.80 12.62 28.28
C GLY A 599 -7.73 12.46 27.20
N VAL A 600 -6.71 13.36 27.15
CA VAL A 600 -5.63 13.23 26.17
C VAL A 600 -4.70 12.07 26.51
N VAL A 601 -4.46 11.83 27.80
CA VAL A 601 -3.65 10.70 28.29
C VAL A 601 -4.32 9.37 27.95
N LEU A 602 -5.61 9.22 28.29
CA LEU A 602 -6.36 8.00 28.00
C LEU A 602 -6.44 7.73 26.50
N LEU A 603 -6.73 8.75 25.69
CA LEU A 603 -6.82 8.58 24.25
C LEU A 603 -5.45 8.25 23.62
N ALA A 604 -4.37 8.88 24.08
CA ALA A 604 -3.02 8.53 23.63
C ALA A 604 -2.70 7.06 23.95
N ALA A 605 -3.01 6.60 25.17
CA ALA A 605 -2.81 5.20 25.55
C ALA A 605 -3.63 4.25 24.67
N ILE A 606 -4.93 4.51 24.46
CA ILE A 606 -5.81 3.70 23.59
C ILE A 606 -5.24 3.59 22.18
N LEU A 607 -4.84 4.72 21.57
CA LEU A 607 -4.29 4.73 20.22
C LEU A 607 -2.95 4.00 20.11
N LEU A 608 -2.18 3.90 21.20
CA LEU A 608 -0.89 3.19 21.24
C LEU A 608 -1.00 1.71 21.58
N THR A 609 -2.18 1.20 21.95
CA THR A 609 -2.35 -0.21 22.29
C THR A 609 -2.02 -1.18 21.13
N GLY A 610 -2.13 -0.72 19.87
CA GLY A 610 -1.77 -1.50 18.67
C GLY A 610 -0.29 -1.40 18.26
N THR A 611 0.54 -0.64 18.99
CA THR A 611 1.98 -0.49 18.66
C THR A 611 2.78 -1.78 18.61
N PRO A 612 2.50 -2.83 19.41
CA PRO A 612 3.24 -4.09 19.30
C PRO A 612 2.99 -4.82 17.98
N GLY A 613 1.85 -4.60 17.32
CA GLY A 613 1.38 -5.45 16.22
C GLY A 613 2.40 -5.59 15.07
N LEU A 614 2.95 -4.47 14.60
CA LEU A 614 3.92 -4.49 13.49
C LEU A 614 5.29 -5.05 13.91
N ILE A 615 5.69 -4.84 15.16
CA ILE A 615 6.94 -5.39 15.70
C ILE A 615 6.82 -6.91 15.89
N MET A 616 5.65 -7.39 16.34
CA MET A 616 5.38 -8.82 16.47
C MET A 616 5.38 -9.52 15.12
N GLU A 617 4.88 -8.87 14.09
CA GLU A 617 4.93 -9.38 12.74
C GLU A 617 6.35 -9.41 12.15
N ALA A 618 7.16 -8.38 12.40
CA ALA A 618 8.58 -8.39 12.05
C ALA A 618 9.30 -9.58 12.72
N ARG A 619 9.04 -9.82 14.01
CA ARG A 619 9.56 -10.99 14.73
C ARG A 619 9.03 -12.31 14.14
N ARG A 620 7.77 -12.36 13.71
CA ARG A 620 7.17 -13.53 13.03
C ARG A 620 7.88 -13.88 11.75
N SER A 621 8.20 -12.87 10.95
CA SER A 621 8.84 -13.04 9.65
C SER A 621 10.27 -13.56 9.78
N GLN A 622 10.94 -13.31 10.91
CA GLN A 622 12.25 -13.89 11.22
C GLN A 622 12.16 -15.37 11.62
N LEU A 623 11.03 -15.82 12.17
CA LEU A 623 10.84 -17.20 12.60
C LEU A 623 10.24 -18.11 11.52
N SER A 624 9.52 -17.52 10.56
CA SER A 624 8.92 -18.25 9.43
C SER A 624 8.95 -17.35 8.19
N PRO A 625 9.44 -17.86 7.03
CA PRO A 625 9.46 -17.10 5.79
C PRO A 625 8.08 -16.49 5.48
N ASN A 626 8.06 -15.21 5.12
CA ASN A 626 6.84 -14.43 4.84
C ASN A 626 5.82 -14.39 6.01
N GLY A 627 6.32 -14.58 7.22
CA GLY A 627 5.56 -14.42 8.45
C GLY A 627 4.49 -15.49 8.63
N GLY A 628 4.67 -16.73 8.17
CA GLY A 628 3.88 -17.92 8.52
C GLY A 628 2.36 -17.94 8.27
N GLY A 629 1.71 -16.80 8.03
CA GLY A 629 0.28 -16.65 7.73
C GLY A 629 0.00 -16.52 6.24
N ASN A 630 1.07 -16.40 5.44
CA ASN A 630 1.01 -16.29 4.00
C ASN A 630 1.44 -17.62 3.37
N THR A 631 0.67 -18.12 2.40
CA THR A 631 1.04 -19.33 1.67
C THR A 631 2.28 -19.07 0.83
N THR A 632 3.33 -19.86 1.06
CA THR A 632 4.53 -19.86 0.23
C THR A 632 4.54 -21.06 -0.71
N VAL A 633 5.26 -20.94 -1.83
CA VAL A 633 5.46 -22.00 -2.82
C VAL A 633 6.95 -22.20 -3.09
N PRO A 634 7.38 -23.43 -3.45
CA PRO A 634 8.74 -23.68 -3.90
C PRO A 634 9.09 -22.88 -5.15
N MET A 635 10.16 -22.07 -5.06
CA MET A 635 10.70 -21.27 -6.15
C MET A 635 12.20 -21.53 -6.30
N PRO A 636 12.60 -22.76 -6.70
CA PRO A 636 14.00 -23.14 -6.87
C PRO A 636 14.71 -22.26 -7.89
N GLU A 637 16.00 -22.01 -7.63
CA GLU A 637 16.90 -21.27 -8.53
C GLU A 637 16.87 -21.82 -9.97
N SER A 638 16.97 -23.13 -10.14
CA SER A 638 16.97 -23.77 -11.46
C SER A 638 15.70 -23.50 -12.30
N ARG A 639 14.52 -23.34 -11.68
CA ARG A 639 13.30 -22.91 -12.39
C ARG A 639 13.43 -21.50 -12.91
N VAL A 640 13.88 -20.60 -12.03
CA VAL A 640 14.01 -19.19 -12.39
C VAL A 640 15.09 -19.00 -13.43
N GLU A 641 16.21 -19.73 -13.34
CA GLU A 641 17.26 -19.75 -14.36
C GLU A 641 16.70 -20.12 -15.74
N ALA A 642 15.93 -21.20 -15.85
CA ALA A 642 15.30 -21.62 -17.10
C ALA A 642 14.32 -20.55 -17.64
N ALA A 643 13.50 -19.96 -16.78
CA ALA A 643 12.58 -18.89 -17.18
C ALA A 643 13.33 -17.63 -17.66
N ARG A 644 14.44 -17.28 -17.00
CA ARG A 644 15.30 -16.14 -17.41
C ARG A 644 16.04 -16.42 -18.70
N TRP A 645 16.45 -17.67 -18.95
CA TRP A 645 16.97 -18.07 -20.25
C TRP A 645 15.90 -17.88 -21.33
N VAL A 646 14.66 -18.33 -21.10
CA VAL A 646 13.53 -18.13 -22.04
C VAL A 646 13.30 -16.65 -22.31
N ARG A 647 13.28 -15.79 -21.28
CA ARG A 647 13.13 -14.34 -21.43
C ARG A 647 14.17 -13.72 -22.36
N ALA A 648 15.41 -14.19 -22.26
CA ALA A 648 16.53 -13.65 -23.04
C ALA A 648 16.58 -14.19 -24.48
N ASN A 649 15.89 -15.29 -24.78
CA ASN A 649 15.98 -16.02 -26.05
C ASN A 649 14.61 -16.17 -26.77
N SER A 650 13.58 -15.42 -26.36
CA SER A 650 12.25 -15.44 -26.98
C SER A 650 11.73 -14.03 -27.28
N ASP A 651 10.88 -13.92 -28.29
CA ASP A 651 10.12 -12.68 -28.55
C ASP A 651 9.08 -12.47 -27.44
N PRO A 652 8.79 -11.22 -27.01
CA PRO A 652 7.72 -10.93 -26.05
C PRO A 652 6.36 -11.57 -26.37
N ASN A 653 6.02 -11.72 -27.67
CA ASN A 653 4.77 -12.31 -28.13
C ASN A 653 4.80 -13.84 -28.24
N ASP A 654 5.96 -14.49 -28.04
CA ASP A 654 6.04 -15.95 -28.06
C ASP A 654 5.22 -16.54 -26.91
N ILE A 655 4.47 -17.61 -27.22
CA ILE A 655 3.80 -18.42 -26.20
C ILE A 655 4.73 -19.58 -25.81
N ILE A 656 4.73 -19.93 -24.53
CA ILE A 656 5.49 -21.09 -24.02
C ILE A 656 4.54 -22.08 -23.35
N ALA A 657 4.97 -23.33 -23.18
CA ALA A 657 4.17 -24.38 -22.53
C ALA A 657 4.99 -25.09 -21.46
N THR A 658 4.33 -25.55 -20.40
CA THR A 658 4.97 -26.18 -19.24
C THR A 658 4.19 -27.36 -18.71
N ASN A 659 4.85 -28.26 -17.99
CA ASN A 659 4.22 -29.36 -17.27
C ASN A 659 3.92 -29.04 -15.79
N VAL A 660 4.23 -27.81 -15.34
CA VAL A 660 4.03 -27.36 -13.96
C VAL A 660 2.75 -26.53 -13.87
N HIS A 661 1.73 -27.06 -13.19
CA HIS A 661 0.41 -26.41 -13.06
C HIS A 661 -0.02 -26.10 -11.62
N CYS A 662 0.65 -26.72 -10.64
CA CYS A 662 0.24 -26.72 -9.25
C CYS A 662 1.18 -25.87 -8.39
N SER A 663 0.66 -25.34 -7.27
CA SER A 663 1.44 -24.51 -6.34
C SER A 663 2.57 -25.28 -5.64
N HIS A 664 2.48 -26.61 -5.61
CA HIS A 664 3.48 -27.51 -5.08
C HIS A 664 3.92 -28.51 -6.16
N ASP A 665 5.09 -29.12 -5.95
CA ASP A 665 5.71 -30.07 -6.87
C ASP A 665 5.01 -31.43 -6.84
N VAL A 666 3.72 -31.44 -7.18
CA VAL A 666 2.85 -32.62 -7.20
C VAL A 666 2.32 -32.88 -8.61
N PRO A 667 2.15 -34.16 -9.01
CA PRO A 667 1.48 -34.50 -10.26
C PRO A 667 0.06 -33.94 -10.33
N LEU A 668 -0.41 -33.59 -11.53
CA LEU A 668 -1.73 -33.00 -11.77
C LEU A 668 -2.89 -33.78 -11.12
N ALA A 669 -2.84 -35.11 -11.10
CA ALA A 669 -3.85 -35.95 -10.45
C ALA A 669 -4.03 -35.68 -8.94
N LYS A 670 -2.97 -35.22 -8.27
CA LYS A 670 -2.95 -34.85 -6.85
C LYS A 670 -3.09 -33.34 -6.63
N CYS A 671 -3.22 -32.55 -7.69
CA CYS A 671 -3.38 -31.10 -7.60
C CYS A 671 -4.67 -30.75 -6.87
N ARG A 672 -4.56 -29.91 -5.85
CA ARG A 672 -5.69 -29.28 -5.16
C ARG A 672 -5.59 -27.76 -5.14
N ASP A 673 -4.53 -27.22 -5.73
CA ASP A 673 -4.21 -25.81 -5.77
C ASP A 673 -3.39 -25.51 -7.03
N ALA A 674 -4.02 -24.84 -8.01
CA ALA A 674 -3.45 -24.54 -9.32
C ALA A 674 -2.91 -23.09 -9.39
N ARG A 675 -2.35 -22.59 -8.28
CA ARG A 675 -1.67 -21.29 -8.19
C ARG A 675 -0.17 -21.44 -8.44
N SER A 676 0.20 -21.82 -9.66
CA SER A 676 1.60 -21.83 -10.14
C SER A 676 1.78 -20.75 -11.20
N PHE A 677 2.65 -19.78 -10.95
CA PHE A 677 2.77 -18.59 -11.81
C PHE A 677 4.23 -18.27 -12.14
N TRP A 678 5.14 -19.22 -11.93
CA TRP A 678 6.58 -18.96 -11.99
C TRP A 678 7.08 -18.69 -13.40
N LEU A 679 6.58 -19.42 -14.40
CA LEU A 679 7.15 -19.35 -15.73
C LEU A 679 6.69 -18.07 -16.44
N SER A 680 5.40 -17.70 -16.42
CA SER A 680 4.98 -16.38 -16.93
C SER A 680 5.65 -15.21 -16.21
N ALA A 681 5.86 -15.32 -14.89
CA ALA A 681 6.47 -14.27 -14.08
C ALA A 681 7.92 -14.00 -14.46
N TYR A 682 8.77 -15.03 -14.45
CA TYR A 682 10.20 -14.85 -14.64
C TYR A 682 10.61 -14.87 -16.11
N SER A 683 9.80 -15.44 -17.01
CA SER A 683 10.00 -15.31 -18.46
C SER A 683 9.45 -13.99 -19.03
N GLU A 684 8.51 -13.35 -18.34
CA GLU A 684 7.72 -12.23 -18.87
C GLU A 684 7.03 -12.60 -20.21
N ARG A 685 6.57 -13.86 -20.35
CA ARG A 685 5.86 -14.39 -21.53
C ARG A 685 4.50 -14.98 -21.17
N SER A 686 3.63 -15.03 -22.17
CA SER A 686 2.38 -15.77 -22.06
C SER A 686 2.62 -17.27 -22.10
N VAL A 687 1.88 -18.01 -21.29
CA VAL A 687 1.99 -19.47 -21.18
C VAL A 687 0.69 -20.11 -21.61
N LEU A 688 0.78 -21.23 -22.32
CA LEU A 688 -0.38 -21.92 -22.86
C LEU A 688 -1.36 -22.29 -21.73
N VAL A 689 -0.84 -22.94 -20.68
CA VAL A 689 -1.47 -23.22 -19.38
C VAL A 689 -0.35 -23.42 -18.33
N GLU A 690 -0.37 -22.69 -17.20
CA GLU A 690 0.53 -22.95 -16.05
C GLU A 690 -0.09 -22.73 -14.65
N GLY A 691 -1.24 -22.05 -14.54
CA GLY A 691 -1.88 -21.82 -13.25
C GLY A 691 -3.12 -20.94 -13.40
N TRP A 692 -4.30 -21.55 -13.29
CA TRP A 692 -5.54 -20.92 -13.74
C TRP A 692 -6.45 -20.45 -12.60
N THR A 693 -6.08 -20.69 -11.33
CA THR A 693 -6.96 -20.39 -10.19
C THR A 693 -7.39 -18.92 -10.10
N PHE A 694 -6.58 -17.99 -10.60
CA PHE A 694 -6.92 -16.56 -10.65
C PHE A 694 -7.56 -16.11 -11.96
N ALA A 695 -7.84 -17.03 -12.87
CA ALA A 695 -8.59 -16.71 -14.07
C ALA A 695 -9.99 -16.18 -13.70
N PRO A 696 -10.48 -15.13 -14.37
CA PRO A 696 -11.77 -14.52 -14.05
C PRO A 696 -12.92 -15.53 -14.02
N ARG A 697 -12.91 -16.51 -14.92
CA ARG A 697 -13.94 -17.57 -15.00
C ARG A 697 -14.02 -18.47 -13.77
N LEU A 698 -12.94 -18.57 -13.00
CA LEU A 698 -12.88 -19.35 -11.76
C LEU A 698 -12.98 -18.49 -10.51
N ALA A 699 -12.89 -17.16 -10.66
CA ALA A 699 -13.03 -16.23 -9.56
C ALA A 699 -14.47 -16.29 -9.00
N GLY A 700 -14.62 -16.94 -7.86
CA GLY A 700 -15.93 -17.11 -7.19
C GLY A 700 -16.53 -18.51 -7.27
N VAL A 701 -15.89 -19.47 -7.93
CA VAL A 701 -16.32 -20.88 -7.94
C VAL A 701 -15.62 -21.61 -6.79
N PRO A 702 -16.29 -22.03 -5.70
CA PRO A 702 -15.63 -22.61 -4.52
C PRO A 702 -15.04 -23.99 -4.79
N ASP A 703 -15.75 -24.87 -5.50
CA ASP A 703 -15.47 -26.31 -5.55
C ASP A 703 -14.69 -26.78 -6.80
N ALA A 704 -14.25 -25.85 -7.66
CA ALA A 704 -13.60 -26.18 -8.93
C ALA A 704 -12.30 -25.40 -9.20
N ARG A 705 -11.74 -24.69 -8.21
CA ARG A 705 -10.55 -23.81 -8.43
C ARG A 705 -9.30 -24.53 -8.91
N TRP A 706 -9.24 -25.85 -8.72
CA TRP A 706 -8.13 -26.70 -9.13
C TRP A 706 -8.41 -27.55 -10.38
N LYS A 707 -9.62 -27.50 -10.95
CA LYS A 707 -9.95 -28.14 -12.24
C LYS A 707 -9.88 -27.10 -13.34
N PHE A 708 -9.22 -27.42 -14.44
CA PHE A 708 -9.12 -26.48 -15.55
C PHE A 708 -10.37 -26.59 -16.42
N TRP A 709 -11.00 -25.47 -16.79
CA TRP A 709 -12.27 -25.51 -17.52
C TRP A 709 -12.15 -26.13 -18.91
N ASP A 710 -10.97 -26.11 -19.53
CA ASP A 710 -10.68 -26.73 -20.83
C ASP A 710 -9.70 -27.90 -20.66
N GLU A 711 -10.21 -29.00 -20.10
CA GLU A 711 -9.45 -30.24 -19.89
C GLU A 711 -8.80 -30.78 -21.18
N LYS A 712 -9.38 -30.49 -22.37
CA LYS A 712 -8.79 -30.90 -23.66
C LYS A 712 -7.53 -30.10 -23.97
N LYS A 713 -7.53 -28.79 -23.72
CA LYS A 713 -6.34 -27.93 -23.88
C LYS A 713 -5.25 -28.33 -22.88
N LEU A 714 -5.59 -28.59 -21.61
CA LEU A 714 -4.62 -29.06 -20.61
C LEU A 714 -4.04 -30.43 -20.98
N ALA A 715 -4.87 -31.40 -21.37
CA ALA A 715 -4.38 -32.69 -21.82
C ALA A 715 -3.51 -32.57 -23.09
N PHE A 716 -3.83 -31.66 -24.02
CA PHE A 716 -3.02 -31.40 -25.20
C PHE A 716 -1.65 -30.81 -24.84
N ASN A 717 -1.62 -29.83 -23.92
CA ASN A 717 -0.39 -29.27 -23.34
C ASN A 717 0.52 -30.37 -22.78
N ASP A 718 -0.01 -31.19 -21.87
CA ASP A 718 0.79 -32.21 -21.19
C ASP A 718 1.23 -33.35 -22.12
N ASN A 719 0.37 -33.76 -23.05
CA ASN A 719 0.73 -34.80 -24.02
C ASN A 719 1.81 -34.33 -25.00
N ALA A 720 1.90 -33.05 -25.34
CA ALA A 720 3.01 -32.54 -26.16
C ALA A 720 4.38 -32.73 -25.49
N ILE A 721 4.42 -32.76 -24.15
CA ILE A 721 5.65 -33.00 -23.37
C ILE A 721 5.87 -34.50 -23.12
N TYR A 722 4.83 -35.23 -22.69
CA TYR A 722 4.97 -36.62 -22.24
C TYR A 722 4.79 -37.68 -23.33
N LYS A 723 4.03 -37.38 -24.38
CA LYS A 723 3.75 -38.25 -25.53
C LYS A 723 3.90 -37.48 -26.85
N PRO A 724 5.09 -36.88 -27.10
CA PRO A 724 5.30 -36.00 -28.23
C PRO A 724 5.13 -36.74 -29.56
N SER A 725 4.57 -36.05 -30.54
CA SER A 725 4.51 -36.47 -31.95
C SER A 725 4.70 -35.25 -32.83
N ALA A 726 5.24 -35.43 -34.05
CA ALA A 726 5.46 -34.32 -34.99
C ALA A 726 4.18 -33.49 -35.18
N LYS A 727 3.05 -34.15 -35.48
CA LYS A 727 1.73 -33.51 -35.62
C LYS A 727 1.29 -32.71 -34.39
N ALA A 728 1.59 -33.19 -33.18
CA ALA A 728 1.24 -32.47 -31.96
C ALA A 728 2.11 -31.21 -31.79
N LEU A 729 3.41 -31.29 -32.09
CA LEU A 729 4.33 -30.16 -32.01
C LEU A 729 4.10 -29.14 -33.12
N ASP A 730 3.83 -29.58 -34.35
CA ASP A 730 3.40 -28.69 -35.45
C ASP A 730 2.13 -27.94 -35.06
N ARG A 731 1.14 -28.64 -34.45
CA ARG A 731 -0.07 -27.97 -33.96
C ARG A 731 0.21 -27.00 -32.80
N MET A 732 1.17 -27.30 -31.92
CA MET A 732 1.59 -26.37 -30.86
C MET A 732 2.15 -25.07 -31.47
N ARG A 733 3.05 -25.20 -32.46
CA ARG A 733 3.64 -24.08 -33.19
C ARG A 733 2.62 -23.30 -34.00
N ASP A 734 1.84 -23.97 -34.84
CA ASP A 734 1.05 -23.33 -35.88
C ASP A 734 -0.29 -22.79 -35.36
N ARG A 735 -0.92 -23.51 -34.42
CA ARG A 735 -2.25 -23.14 -33.90
C ARG A 735 -2.20 -22.40 -32.57
N TYR A 736 -1.26 -22.75 -31.70
CA TYR A 736 -1.15 -22.16 -30.37
C TYR A 736 0.05 -21.22 -30.24
N HIS A 737 0.82 -21.01 -31.32
CA HIS A 737 1.99 -20.13 -31.37
C HIS A 737 3.02 -20.42 -30.27
N VAL A 738 3.09 -21.69 -29.84
CA VAL A 738 4.06 -22.11 -28.84
C VAL A 738 5.44 -22.18 -29.49
N ARG A 739 6.41 -21.46 -28.94
CA ARG A 739 7.81 -21.51 -29.39
C ARG A 739 8.64 -22.49 -28.57
N TYR A 740 8.45 -22.49 -27.25
CA TYR A 740 9.24 -23.29 -26.31
C TYR A 740 8.37 -24.17 -25.42
N LEU A 741 8.83 -25.41 -25.18
CA LEU A 741 8.36 -26.27 -24.11
C LEU A 741 9.37 -26.25 -22.96
N VAL A 742 8.90 -25.93 -21.76
CA VAL A 742 9.71 -25.83 -20.55
C VAL A 742 9.29 -26.95 -19.60
N VAL A 743 10.21 -27.85 -19.29
CA VAL A 743 9.90 -29.10 -18.57
C VAL A 743 10.61 -29.09 -17.22
N ASP A 744 9.85 -29.29 -16.13
CA ASP A 744 10.41 -29.64 -14.82
C ASP A 744 10.42 -31.16 -14.66
N ARG A 745 11.63 -31.75 -14.68
CA ARG A 745 11.85 -33.20 -14.59
C ARG A 745 11.58 -33.78 -13.21
N ARG A 746 11.47 -32.94 -12.15
CA ARG A 746 11.07 -33.39 -10.80
C ARG A 746 9.63 -33.89 -10.74
N LEU A 747 8.75 -33.32 -11.56
CA LEU A 747 7.37 -33.79 -11.67
C LEU A 747 7.32 -35.08 -12.49
N ARG A 748 7.87 -35.03 -13.70
CA ARG A 748 7.98 -36.14 -14.64
C ARG A 748 8.89 -35.74 -15.80
N ALA A 749 9.82 -36.61 -16.17
CA ALA A 749 10.66 -36.42 -17.34
C ALA A 749 9.83 -36.37 -18.64
N GLU A 750 10.31 -35.60 -19.60
CA GLU A 750 9.79 -35.54 -20.96
C GLU A 750 9.78 -36.89 -21.67
N GLY A 751 8.93 -37.05 -22.68
CA GLY A 751 8.91 -38.26 -23.50
C GLY A 751 10.20 -38.40 -24.31
N THR A 752 10.70 -39.63 -24.47
CA THR A 752 11.99 -39.92 -25.13
C THR A 752 12.09 -39.44 -26.58
N LYS A 753 10.96 -39.29 -27.28
CA LYS A 753 10.92 -38.76 -28.65
C LYS A 753 11.04 -37.24 -28.72
N LEU A 754 10.94 -36.51 -27.61
CA LEU A 754 10.91 -35.04 -27.63
C LEU A 754 12.22 -34.46 -28.18
N SER A 755 13.37 -34.98 -27.73
CA SER A 755 14.70 -34.55 -28.19
C SER A 755 14.98 -34.83 -29.67
N GLN A 756 14.21 -35.73 -30.30
CA GLN A 756 14.29 -36.01 -31.73
C GLN A 756 13.45 -35.03 -32.56
N LEU A 757 12.33 -34.58 -31.98
CA LEU A 757 11.32 -33.77 -32.65
C LEU A 757 11.46 -32.26 -32.40
N ALA A 758 12.09 -31.87 -31.29
CA ALA A 758 12.36 -30.49 -30.89
C ALA A 758 13.85 -30.32 -30.54
N THR A 759 14.34 -29.09 -30.54
CA THR A 759 15.76 -28.81 -30.27
C THR A 759 15.94 -28.44 -28.80
N LEU A 760 16.73 -29.21 -28.05
CA LEU A 760 17.10 -28.85 -26.67
C LEU A 760 18.00 -27.61 -26.69
N ARG A 761 17.60 -26.54 -26.00
CA ARG A 761 18.31 -25.26 -25.96
C ARG A 761 18.88 -24.90 -24.59
N PHE A 762 18.29 -25.43 -23.52
CA PHE A 762 18.74 -25.21 -22.16
C PHE A 762 18.49 -26.46 -21.32
N ASP A 763 19.43 -26.81 -20.45
CA ASP A 763 19.35 -27.91 -19.50
C ASP A 763 20.21 -27.61 -18.27
N ASN A 764 19.61 -27.67 -17.07
CA ASN A 764 20.33 -27.55 -15.80
C ASN A 764 20.09 -28.77 -14.88
N GLY A 765 19.82 -29.92 -15.47
CA GLY A 765 19.51 -31.18 -14.78
C GLY A 765 18.05 -31.26 -14.33
N ARG A 766 17.54 -30.23 -13.64
CA ARG A 766 16.13 -30.16 -13.20
C ARG A 766 15.20 -29.70 -14.32
N MET A 767 15.58 -28.62 -15.01
CA MET A 767 14.78 -27.99 -16.04
C MET A 767 15.35 -28.26 -17.42
N ALA A 768 14.48 -28.43 -18.41
CA ALA A 768 14.85 -28.50 -19.81
C ALA A 768 13.98 -27.57 -20.65
N VAL A 769 14.57 -26.87 -21.61
CA VAL A 769 13.85 -26.01 -22.56
C VAL A 769 14.06 -26.53 -23.98
N TYR A 770 12.96 -26.90 -24.63
CA TYR A 770 12.93 -27.39 -26.01
C TYR A 770 12.30 -26.34 -26.92
N GLU A 771 13.02 -25.98 -27.97
CA GLU A 771 12.50 -25.14 -29.06
C GLU A 771 11.77 -26.01 -30.09
N LEU A 772 10.55 -25.63 -30.44
CA LEU A 772 9.81 -26.27 -31.52
C LEU A 772 10.43 -25.87 -32.87
N ARG A 773 10.61 -26.87 -33.75
CA ARG A 773 11.16 -26.68 -35.10
C ARG A 773 10.13 -26.12 -36.05
#